data_AF-A0A8J4QSP1-F1
#
_entry.id   AF-A0A8J4QSP1-F1
#
_cell.length_a   1.000
_cell.length_b   1.000
_cell.length_c   1.000
_cell.angle_alpha   90.00
_cell.angle_beta   90.00
_cell.angle_gamma   90.00
#
_symmetry.space_group_name_H-M   'P 1'
#
loop_
_entity.id
_entity.type
_entity.pdbx_description
1 polymer ?
#
loop_
_entity_poly.entity_id
_entity_poly.type
_entity_poly.pdbx_seq_one_letter_code
_entity_poly.pdbx_strand_id
1 'polypeptide(L)'
;MARFNSPIFHFTILFFTFLPLVQASATDGGDFSITDFASDFNLFHQDYSPPAPPPPPPHPPSVSCTDDLDGVGDLDATCQIVNDLNLTRDVYISGKGNFYVLPGVRFHCPIPGCSITVNITGNFSLGTNSSIVTGAFELASHNASFLNGSVVNTTGLAGNPPPETSGTPQGVAGAGGGHGGRGACCLLDDTKLPEDVWGGDAYSWSSLQKPCSYGSRGGTTSKEADYGGLGGGKVSMDVVGTVVVEGSILADGGDGGTKGGGGSGGSIHIIASKMTGSGRISACGGNGYGGGGGGRVSVNVFSRHYDPEIFVHGGSSFGCPKNAGAAGTLYDAVPRSLIVSNHNISTDTETLLLEFPNQPLWTNVYIQNNARASVPLLWSRVQVEGQISLLCGGKLSFGLAHYASSEFELLAEELLMSDSEMKVYGALRMSVKIFLMWNSTMLIDGGEDVILATSLLEASNLIVLKKSSVIHSNANLGVHGQGLLNLSGPGNLIEAQRLVLSLFYSIHIGLESVLRGPLENATTAVVTPKLHCENQDCPIELHHPPEDCNVNSSLSFTLQICRVEDITVEGLIKGSVVHFHRARTISVQSSGIISASGMGCTGGVGGGHVLSNVGSGGGHGGKGGLGCYNGSCVEGGISYGNANLPCELGSGSGDESLADSTAGGGIIGGSIVHHLVTILL
;
A
#
# COMPACT_ATOMS: atom_id res chain seq x y z
N MET A 1 19.60 55.51 -0.28
CA MET A 1 20.86 55.25 -1.02
C MET A 1 21.16 53.78 -0.81
N ALA A 2 21.31 52.90 -1.80
CA ALA A 2 21.65 53.05 -3.22
C ALA A 2 20.59 52.36 -4.11
N ARG A 3 20.39 52.92 -5.31
CA ARG A 3 19.51 52.41 -6.36
C ARG A 3 20.33 51.52 -7.30
N PHE A 4 19.84 50.31 -7.59
CA PHE A 4 20.28 49.51 -8.74
C PHE A 4 19.15 49.52 -9.77
N ASN A 5 19.41 50.10 -10.95
CA ASN A 5 18.54 50.10 -12.12
C ASN A 5 18.82 48.82 -12.93
N SER A 6 17.77 48.04 -13.25
CA SER A 6 17.82 47.03 -14.31
C SER A 6 17.21 47.60 -15.61
N PRO A 7 17.75 47.28 -16.80
CA PRO A 7 17.11 47.61 -18.06
C PRO A 7 16.12 46.51 -18.45
N ILE A 8 14.91 46.91 -18.84
CA ILE A 8 13.87 46.05 -19.41
C ILE A 8 14.25 45.75 -20.87
N PHE A 9 14.54 44.48 -21.18
CA PHE A 9 14.62 43.98 -22.56
C PHE A 9 13.28 43.34 -22.93
N HIS A 10 12.59 43.90 -23.92
CA HIS A 10 11.45 43.26 -24.57
C HIS A 10 11.96 42.24 -25.59
N PHE A 11 11.63 40.97 -25.39
CA PHE A 11 11.78 39.92 -26.40
C PHE A 11 10.39 39.50 -26.89
N THR A 12 10.06 39.93 -28.10
CA THR A 12 8.91 39.45 -28.88
C THR A 12 9.26 38.09 -29.50
N ILE A 13 8.56 37.02 -29.12
CA ILE A 13 8.67 35.69 -29.74
C ILE A 13 7.54 35.53 -30.75
N LEU A 14 7.89 35.43 -32.03
CA LEU A 14 7.00 35.02 -33.12
C LEU A 14 6.90 33.48 -33.14
N PHE A 15 5.68 32.95 -33.00
CA PHE A 15 5.39 31.53 -33.28
C PHE A 15 5.10 31.35 -34.78
N PHE A 16 5.94 30.56 -35.47
CA PHE A 16 5.65 30.01 -36.79
C PHE A 16 5.00 28.63 -36.62
N THR A 17 3.73 28.50 -37.00
CA THR A 17 3.03 27.22 -37.11
C THR A 17 3.25 26.62 -38.49
N PHE A 18 3.95 25.48 -38.57
CA PHE A 18 3.99 24.62 -39.77
C PHE A 18 2.82 23.62 -39.70
N LEU A 19 1.88 23.71 -40.64
CA LEU A 19 0.90 22.66 -40.94
C LEU A 19 1.41 21.82 -42.12
N PRO A 20 1.50 20.49 -42.03
CA PRO A 20 1.55 19.65 -43.21
C PRO A 20 0.13 19.24 -43.62
N LEU A 21 -0.18 19.54 -44.88
CA LEU A 21 -1.34 19.10 -45.62
C LEU A 21 -1.08 17.66 -46.13
N VAL A 22 -1.95 16.69 -45.81
CA VAL A 22 -1.97 15.39 -46.51
C VAL A 22 -3.40 15.10 -46.95
N GLN A 23 -3.57 14.96 -48.26
CA GLN A 23 -4.81 14.66 -48.97
C GLN A 23 -5.25 13.21 -48.70
N ALA A 24 -6.54 13.03 -48.41
CA ALA A 24 -7.20 11.73 -48.38
C ALA A 24 -7.60 11.30 -49.79
N SER A 25 -7.19 10.10 -50.20
CA SER A 25 -7.78 9.35 -51.32
C SER A 25 -8.54 8.15 -50.77
N ALA A 26 -9.86 8.16 -50.99
CA ALA A 26 -10.77 7.08 -50.60
C ALA A 26 -10.75 5.96 -51.65
N THR A 27 -10.60 4.71 -51.19
CA THR A 27 -11.09 3.51 -51.89
C THR A 27 -11.67 2.53 -50.87
N ASP A 28 -12.75 1.91 -51.32
CA ASP A 28 -13.87 1.26 -50.65
C ASP A 28 -13.58 -0.14 -50.07
N GLY A 29 -14.36 -0.53 -49.04
CA GLY A 29 -14.62 -1.94 -48.71
C GLY A 29 -14.41 -2.40 -47.26
N GLY A 30 -15.42 -2.22 -46.39
CA GLY A 30 -15.67 -3.08 -45.23
C GLY A 30 -15.90 -2.36 -43.90
N ASP A 31 -17.18 -2.24 -43.51
CA ASP A 31 -17.67 -1.64 -42.26
C ASP A 31 -17.04 -2.23 -40.99
N PHE A 32 -16.40 -1.37 -40.20
CA PHE A 32 -16.30 -1.49 -38.74
C PHE A 32 -16.49 -0.09 -38.15
N SER A 33 -17.66 0.17 -37.58
CA SER A 33 -17.97 1.42 -36.88
C SER A 33 -17.19 1.49 -35.57
N ILE A 34 -16.13 2.31 -35.53
CA ILE A 34 -15.48 2.75 -34.30
C ILE A 34 -16.26 3.98 -33.79
N THR A 35 -17.26 3.76 -32.94
CA THR A 35 -17.93 4.83 -32.17
C THR A 35 -18.20 4.41 -30.73
N ASP A 36 -17.24 3.75 -30.06
CA ASP A 36 -17.34 3.47 -28.61
C ASP A 36 -16.02 3.62 -27.83
N PHE A 37 -14.96 4.18 -28.42
CA PHE A 37 -13.67 4.40 -27.71
C PHE A 37 -13.52 5.79 -27.06
N ALA A 38 -14.62 6.51 -26.81
CA ALA A 38 -14.58 7.88 -26.28
C ALA A 38 -15.08 8.05 -24.83
N SER A 39 -15.50 6.98 -24.14
CA SER A 39 -15.97 7.09 -22.74
C SER A 39 -14.87 6.91 -21.68
N ASP A 40 -13.77 6.24 -22.00
CA ASP A 40 -12.83 5.76 -20.96
C ASP A 40 -11.60 6.63 -20.73
N PHE A 41 -11.41 7.70 -21.52
CA PHE A 41 -10.28 8.63 -21.36
C PHE A 41 -10.61 9.92 -20.56
N ASN A 42 -11.87 10.11 -20.14
CA ASN A 42 -12.29 11.33 -19.43
C ASN A 42 -12.20 11.24 -17.89
N LEU A 43 -11.67 10.14 -17.32
CA LEU A 43 -11.57 9.97 -15.87
C LEU A 43 -10.31 10.57 -15.21
N PHE A 44 -9.33 11.06 -15.99
CA PHE A 44 -8.02 11.47 -15.45
C PHE A 44 -7.60 12.91 -15.74
N HIS A 45 -8.50 13.75 -16.27
CA HIS A 45 -8.30 15.20 -16.37
C HIS A 45 -9.48 15.95 -15.79
N GLN A 46 -9.59 15.92 -14.47
CA GLN A 46 -10.16 17.04 -13.73
C GLN A 46 -9.15 17.43 -12.66
N ASP A 47 -8.56 18.61 -12.82
CA ASP A 47 -7.95 19.36 -11.72
C ASP A 47 -9.03 19.62 -10.67
N TYR A 48 -9.26 18.63 -9.80
CA TYR A 48 -10.24 18.72 -8.73
C TYR A 48 -9.61 19.46 -7.57
N SER A 49 -9.70 20.78 -7.58
CA SER A 49 -9.70 21.55 -6.34
C SER A 49 -11.14 21.62 -5.85
N PRO A 50 -11.53 20.87 -4.80
CA PRO A 50 -12.90 20.95 -4.28
C PRO A 50 -13.20 22.39 -3.88
N PRO A 51 -14.38 22.93 -4.22
CA PRO A 51 -14.79 24.22 -3.70
C PRO A 51 -14.82 24.17 -2.17
N ALA A 52 -14.34 25.23 -1.52
CA ALA A 52 -14.41 25.34 -0.06
C ALA A 52 -15.86 25.10 0.39
N PRO A 53 -16.10 24.23 1.39
CA PRO A 53 -17.45 23.91 1.82
C PRO A 53 -18.17 25.19 2.26
N PRO A 54 -19.46 25.37 1.89
CA PRO A 54 -20.22 26.51 2.36
C PRO A 54 -20.25 26.51 3.90
N PRO A 55 -20.27 27.71 4.54
CA PRO A 55 -20.35 27.79 5.99
C PRO A 55 -21.58 27.04 6.50
N PRO A 56 -21.45 26.29 7.61
CA PRO A 56 -22.57 25.49 8.13
C PRO A 56 -23.77 26.39 8.43
N PRO A 57 -25.00 25.95 8.12
CA PRO A 57 -26.20 26.73 8.39
C PRO A 57 -26.33 27.01 9.90
N PRO A 58 -26.90 28.16 10.30
CA PRO A 58 -27.11 28.49 11.71
C PRO A 58 -28.00 27.44 12.38
N HIS A 59 -27.65 27.06 13.61
CA HIS A 59 -28.40 26.06 14.38
C HIS A 59 -29.87 26.48 14.55
N PRO A 60 -30.82 25.52 14.50
CA PRO A 60 -32.21 25.80 14.81
C PRO A 60 -32.37 26.25 16.27
N PRO A 61 -33.48 26.94 16.62
CA PRO A 61 -33.73 27.36 18.00
C PRO A 61 -33.77 26.14 18.93
N SER A 62 -33.20 26.31 20.13
CA SER A 62 -33.12 25.25 21.12
C SER A 62 -34.50 24.81 21.60
N VAL A 63 -34.69 23.51 21.78
CA VAL A 63 -35.90 22.95 22.37
C VAL A 63 -35.96 23.20 23.89
N SER A 64 -37.15 23.16 24.46
CA SER A 64 -37.39 23.24 25.91
C SER A 64 -37.37 21.86 26.58
N CYS A 65 -36.93 21.78 27.83
CA CYS A 65 -36.90 20.51 28.57
C CYS A 65 -38.31 19.94 28.81
N THR A 66 -39.26 20.79 29.24
CA THR A 66 -40.60 20.35 29.63
C THR A 66 -41.55 20.23 28.45
N ASP A 67 -41.58 21.23 27.56
CA ASP A 67 -42.66 21.34 26.58
C ASP A 67 -42.35 20.55 25.31
N ASP A 68 -41.06 20.47 24.91
CA ASP A 68 -40.63 19.76 23.71
C ASP A 68 -40.09 18.35 23.97
N LEU A 69 -39.44 18.13 25.14
CA LEU A 69 -38.77 16.85 25.45
C LEU A 69 -39.52 15.99 26.47
N ASP A 70 -40.67 16.44 26.99
CA ASP A 70 -41.43 15.77 28.07
C ASP A 70 -40.55 15.40 29.28
N GLY A 71 -39.53 16.23 29.54
CA GLY A 71 -38.57 16.07 30.62
C GLY A 71 -38.95 16.85 31.88
N VAL A 72 -38.21 16.59 32.96
CA VAL A 72 -38.37 17.29 34.24
C VAL A 72 -37.18 18.22 34.47
N GLY A 73 -37.48 19.50 34.73
CA GLY A 73 -36.49 20.51 35.08
C GLY A 73 -36.26 21.54 33.96
N ASP A 74 -35.05 22.07 33.91
CA ASP A 74 -34.67 23.16 32.99
C ASP A 74 -33.26 22.92 32.45
N LEU A 75 -33.02 23.29 31.19
CA LEU A 75 -31.76 23.08 30.48
C LEU A 75 -30.62 23.93 31.05
N ASP A 76 -30.92 25.05 31.71
CA ASP A 76 -29.93 25.88 32.40
C ASP A 76 -29.56 25.35 33.80
N ALA A 77 -30.33 24.42 34.37
CA ALA A 77 -30.07 23.82 35.67
C ALA A 77 -29.80 22.31 35.58
N THR A 78 -30.85 21.50 35.45
CA THR A 78 -30.79 20.06 35.19
C THR A 78 -32.06 19.65 34.47
N CYS A 79 -31.91 19.06 33.29
CA CYS A 79 -33.01 18.45 32.54
C CYS A 79 -32.89 16.93 32.62
N GLN A 80 -33.96 16.28 33.07
CA GLN A 80 -34.03 14.82 33.20
C GLN A 80 -35.10 14.25 32.29
N ILE A 81 -34.71 13.36 31.38
CA ILE A 81 -35.65 12.61 30.54
C ILE A 81 -36.05 11.35 31.31
N VAL A 82 -37.32 11.33 31.73
CA VAL A 82 -37.93 10.28 32.56
C VAL A 82 -38.73 9.26 31.75
N ASN A 83 -39.27 9.67 30.60
CA ASN A 83 -40.13 8.87 29.74
C ASN A 83 -39.46 8.60 28.39
N ASP A 84 -39.90 7.53 27.73
CA ASP A 84 -39.51 7.24 26.34
C ASP A 84 -40.01 8.34 25.40
N LEU A 85 -39.12 8.83 24.53
CA LEU A 85 -39.40 9.89 23.57
C LEU A 85 -38.98 9.47 22.17
N ASN A 86 -39.93 9.54 21.24
CA ASN A 86 -39.71 9.34 19.81
C ASN A 86 -39.84 10.68 19.08
N LEU A 87 -38.70 11.26 18.74
CA LEU A 87 -38.56 12.51 18.01
C LEU A 87 -38.88 12.28 16.51
N THR A 88 -39.56 13.26 15.92
CA THR A 88 -39.96 13.24 14.49
C THR A 88 -39.19 14.25 13.65
N ARG A 89 -38.35 15.07 14.26
CA ARG A 89 -37.56 16.14 13.63
C ARG A 89 -36.20 16.26 14.32
N ASP A 90 -35.28 16.96 13.66
CA ASP A 90 -34.00 17.31 14.25
C ASP A 90 -34.20 18.14 15.53
N VAL A 91 -33.37 17.83 16.53
CA VAL A 91 -33.45 18.43 17.85
C VAL A 91 -32.10 19.03 18.22
N TYR A 92 -32.14 20.32 18.55
CA TYR A 92 -31.02 21.06 19.10
C TYR A 92 -31.32 21.41 20.56
N ILE A 93 -30.50 20.89 21.47
CA ILE A 93 -30.61 21.08 22.91
C ILE A 93 -29.45 21.95 23.34
N SER A 94 -29.72 23.14 23.86
CA SER A 94 -28.68 24.02 24.40
C SER A 94 -29.02 24.51 25.80
N GLY A 95 -28.06 24.50 26.72
CA GLY A 95 -28.27 25.02 28.07
C GLY A 95 -26.99 25.05 28.90
N LYS A 96 -27.01 25.78 30.02
CA LYS A 96 -25.86 25.86 30.93
C LYS A 96 -25.78 24.71 31.94
N GLY A 97 -26.86 23.95 32.08
CA GLY A 97 -27.03 22.93 33.09
C GLY A 97 -26.57 21.53 32.68
N ASN A 98 -27.18 20.53 33.31
CA ASN A 98 -26.94 19.11 33.03
C ASN A 98 -28.06 18.50 32.20
N PHE A 99 -27.75 17.47 31.40
CA PHE A 99 -28.73 16.70 30.64
C PHE A 99 -28.59 15.21 30.96
N TYR A 100 -29.61 14.63 31.58
CA TYR A 100 -29.61 13.25 32.02
C TYR A 100 -30.75 12.46 31.40
N VAL A 101 -30.41 11.39 30.72
CA VAL A 101 -31.37 10.36 30.29
C VAL A 101 -31.38 9.28 31.37
N LEU A 102 -32.52 9.09 32.03
CA LEU A 102 -32.61 8.17 33.15
C LEU A 102 -32.47 6.69 32.71
N PRO A 103 -32.17 5.78 33.66
CA PRO A 103 -32.05 4.35 33.37
C PRO A 103 -33.27 3.77 32.65
N GLY A 104 -33.04 2.97 31.60
CA GLY A 104 -34.08 2.30 30.83
C GLY A 104 -34.84 3.16 29.82
N VAL A 105 -34.55 4.46 29.73
CA VAL A 105 -35.25 5.39 28.84
C VAL A 105 -34.77 5.27 27.39
N ARG A 106 -35.70 5.37 26.44
CA ARG A 106 -35.46 5.39 25.00
C ARG A 106 -35.65 6.79 24.45
N PHE A 107 -34.58 7.41 23.97
CA PHE A 107 -34.59 8.75 23.39
C PHE A 107 -34.21 8.68 21.91
N HIS A 108 -35.20 8.39 21.05
CA HIS A 108 -34.97 7.96 19.68
C HIS A 108 -35.45 9.00 18.68
N CYS A 109 -34.71 9.17 17.60
CA CYS A 109 -35.15 9.75 16.34
C CYS A 109 -34.82 8.76 15.21
N PRO A 110 -35.66 7.74 14.99
CA PRO A 110 -35.35 6.60 14.09
C PRO A 110 -35.46 6.95 12.59
N ILE A 111 -35.44 8.24 12.24
CA ILE A 111 -35.50 8.69 10.85
C ILE A 111 -34.05 8.76 10.32
N PRO A 112 -33.74 8.11 9.18
CA PRO A 112 -32.41 8.19 8.59
C PRO A 112 -32.00 9.64 8.34
N GLY A 113 -30.82 10.02 8.83
CA GLY A 113 -30.30 11.38 8.75
C GLY A 113 -30.78 12.34 9.84
N CYS A 114 -31.73 11.95 10.70
CA CYS A 114 -32.15 12.81 11.81
C CYS A 114 -30.99 13.12 12.75
N SER A 115 -30.92 14.37 13.24
CA SER A 115 -29.86 14.84 14.11
C SER A 115 -30.36 15.19 15.52
N ILE A 116 -29.65 14.67 16.53
CA ILE A 116 -29.76 15.05 17.93
C ILE A 116 -28.46 15.73 18.31
N THR A 117 -28.53 17.05 18.53
CA THR A 117 -27.39 17.86 18.96
C THR A 117 -27.62 18.33 20.39
N VAL A 118 -26.70 18.00 21.30
CA VAL A 118 -26.70 18.40 22.70
C VAL A 118 -25.49 19.28 22.96
N ASN A 119 -25.72 20.55 23.29
CA ASN A 119 -24.67 21.50 23.61
C ASN A 119 -24.91 22.07 25.02
N ILE A 120 -24.26 21.48 26.01
CA ILE A 120 -24.41 21.86 27.41
C ILE A 120 -23.07 22.22 28.04
N THR A 121 -23.06 23.13 29.00
CA THR A 121 -21.81 23.42 29.76
C THR A 121 -21.61 22.52 30.97
N GLY A 122 -22.66 21.81 31.42
CA GLY A 122 -22.59 20.88 32.54
C GLY A 122 -22.26 19.44 32.12
N ASN A 123 -22.86 18.48 32.83
CA ASN A 123 -22.62 17.05 32.64
C ASN A 123 -23.73 16.40 31.80
N PHE A 124 -23.33 15.53 30.87
CA PHE A 124 -24.22 14.63 30.14
C PHE A 124 -24.15 13.22 30.74
N SER A 125 -25.29 12.57 30.93
CA SER A 125 -25.32 11.16 31.36
C SER A 125 -26.40 10.37 30.62
N LEU A 126 -26.00 9.24 30.06
CA LEU A 126 -26.88 8.20 29.52
C LEU A 126 -26.95 7.05 30.54
N GLY A 127 -28.11 6.94 31.19
CA GLY A 127 -28.37 5.98 32.27
C GLY A 127 -28.18 4.51 31.87
N THR A 128 -28.13 3.61 32.86
CA THR A 128 -27.98 2.17 32.57
C THR A 128 -29.13 1.64 31.73
N ASN A 129 -28.84 0.82 30.71
CA ASN A 129 -29.83 0.28 29.77
C ASN A 129 -30.70 1.33 29.04
N SER A 130 -30.25 2.59 28.98
CA SER A 130 -30.91 3.63 28.18
C SER A 130 -30.34 3.68 26.77
N SER A 131 -31.10 4.20 25.81
CA SER A 131 -30.69 4.17 24.41
C SER A 131 -31.02 5.45 23.67
N ILE A 132 -30.07 5.93 22.88
CA ILE A 132 -30.23 6.99 21.89
C ILE A 132 -30.10 6.36 20.52
N VAL A 133 -31.12 6.52 19.68
CA VAL A 133 -31.12 6.02 18.29
C VAL A 133 -31.30 7.21 17.37
N THR A 134 -30.35 7.51 16.50
CA THR A 134 -30.42 8.70 15.63
C THR A 134 -29.51 8.56 14.41
N GLY A 135 -29.69 9.38 13.38
CA GLY A 135 -28.75 9.42 12.26
C GLY A 135 -27.45 10.15 12.60
N ALA A 136 -27.55 11.24 13.36
CA ALA A 136 -26.42 12.04 13.80
C ALA A 136 -26.53 12.40 15.28
N PHE A 137 -25.54 12.01 16.09
CA PHE A 137 -25.44 12.41 17.48
C PHE A 137 -24.25 13.36 17.68
N GLU A 138 -24.52 14.60 18.07
CA GLU A 138 -23.48 15.60 18.35
C GLU A 138 -23.59 16.02 19.83
N LEU A 139 -22.51 15.88 20.59
CA LEU A 139 -22.47 16.17 22.03
C LEU A 139 -21.32 17.12 22.35
N ALA A 140 -21.64 18.29 22.90
CA ALA A 140 -20.70 19.17 23.57
C ALA A 140 -21.05 19.23 25.06
N SER A 141 -20.09 18.88 25.94
CA SER A 141 -20.30 18.84 27.40
C SER A 141 -19.01 19.02 28.20
N HIS A 142 -19.12 19.31 29.49
CA HIS A 142 -17.95 19.28 30.37
C HIS A 142 -17.54 17.85 30.73
N ASN A 143 -18.48 17.00 31.12
CA ASN A 143 -18.25 15.57 31.30
C ASN A 143 -19.38 14.76 30.67
N ALA A 144 -19.06 13.58 30.16
CA ALA A 144 -20.03 12.67 29.57
C ALA A 144 -19.90 11.26 30.17
N SER A 145 -21.01 10.66 30.60
CA SER A 145 -21.04 9.29 31.11
C SER A 145 -22.05 8.43 30.37
N PHE A 146 -21.55 7.38 29.70
CA PHE A 146 -22.32 6.33 29.06
C PHE A 146 -22.24 5.07 29.94
N LEU A 147 -23.27 4.85 30.77
CA LEU A 147 -23.26 3.79 31.78
C LEU A 147 -23.47 2.39 31.17
N ASN A 148 -23.32 1.35 31.99
CA ASN A 148 -23.42 -0.04 31.54
C ASN A 148 -24.77 -0.33 30.84
N GLY A 149 -24.72 -1.01 29.70
CA GLY A 149 -25.86 -1.32 28.86
C GLY A 149 -26.46 -0.12 28.12
N SER A 150 -25.90 1.08 28.28
CA SER A 150 -26.32 2.24 27.50
C SER A 150 -25.85 2.13 26.05
N VAL A 151 -26.65 2.64 25.11
CA VAL A 151 -26.31 2.56 23.68
C VAL A 151 -26.59 3.88 22.98
N VAL A 152 -25.59 4.45 22.31
CA VAL A 152 -25.78 5.45 21.25
C VAL A 152 -25.67 4.70 19.92
N ASN A 153 -26.79 4.55 19.22
CA ASN A 153 -26.89 3.75 18.02
C ASN A 153 -27.27 4.61 16.81
N THR A 154 -26.33 4.76 15.90
CA THR A 154 -26.54 5.37 14.59
C THR A 154 -26.36 4.35 13.45
N THR A 155 -26.47 3.06 13.75
CA THR A 155 -26.26 1.97 12.79
C THR A 155 -27.31 1.98 11.69
N GLY A 156 -26.89 2.03 10.43
CA GLY A 156 -27.81 2.03 9.28
C GLY A 156 -28.76 3.24 9.23
N LEU A 157 -28.43 4.35 9.90
CA LEU A 157 -29.27 5.56 9.96
C LEU A 157 -28.64 6.75 9.23
N ALA A 158 -27.74 6.51 8.28
CA ALA A 158 -27.24 7.56 7.40
C ALA A 158 -28.37 8.29 6.67
N GLY A 159 -28.25 9.62 6.58
CA GLY A 159 -29.08 10.43 5.70
C GLY A 159 -28.68 10.28 4.23
N ASN A 160 -29.34 11.02 3.34
CA ASN A 160 -28.88 11.12 1.96
C ASN A 160 -27.48 11.76 1.95
N PRO A 161 -26.47 11.12 1.34
CA PRO A 161 -25.15 11.70 1.24
C PRO A 161 -25.23 13.02 0.44
N PRO A 162 -24.43 14.05 0.78
CA PRO A 162 -24.25 15.21 -0.08
C PRO A 162 -23.91 14.79 -1.53
N PRO A 163 -24.29 15.59 -2.54
CA PRO A 163 -23.87 15.36 -3.93
C PRO A 163 -22.34 15.14 -3.98
N GLU A 164 -21.87 14.20 -4.80
CA GLU A 164 -20.44 13.85 -4.97
C GLU A 164 -19.76 13.15 -3.76
N THR A 165 -20.50 12.83 -2.68
CA THR A 165 -19.94 12.18 -1.47
C THR A 165 -20.54 10.80 -1.19
N SER A 166 -20.81 10.02 -2.23
CA SER A 166 -21.37 8.68 -2.08
C SER A 166 -20.40 7.60 -2.55
N GLY A 167 -19.96 6.76 -1.62
CA GLY A 167 -19.40 5.44 -1.91
C GLY A 167 -20.52 4.42 -2.16
N THR A 168 -21.61 4.79 -2.85
CA THR A 168 -22.70 3.88 -3.17
C THR A 168 -22.39 3.23 -4.52
N PRO A 169 -22.26 1.89 -4.61
CA PRO A 169 -21.96 1.23 -5.87
C PRO A 169 -23.14 1.34 -6.85
N GLN A 170 -22.82 1.41 -8.14
CA GLN A 170 -23.81 1.46 -9.22
C GLN A 170 -24.13 0.06 -9.75
N GLY A 171 -25.31 -0.09 -10.37
CA GLY A 171 -25.74 -1.33 -11.00
C GLY A 171 -26.42 -2.32 -10.04
N VAL A 172 -26.51 -3.58 -10.49
CA VAL A 172 -27.27 -4.65 -9.80
C VAL A 172 -26.38 -5.81 -9.31
N ALA A 173 -25.10 -5.52 -9.05
CA ALA A 173 -24.14 -6.53 -8.58
C ALA A 173 -24.26 -6.84 -7.08
N GLY A 174 -25.10 -6.11 -6.33
CA GLY A 174 -25.21 -6.27 -4.88
C GLY A 174 -23.91 -5.93 -4.12
N ALA A 175 -23.08 -5.04 -4.67
CA ALA A 175 -21.81 -4.68 -4.05
C ALA A 175 -22.01 -3.87 -2.76
N GLY A 176 -21.05 -3.93 -1.83
CA GLY A 176 -21.09 -3.18 -0.57
C GLY A 176 -20.80 -1.70 -0.75
N GLY A 177 -21.32 -0.87 0.16
CA GLY A 177 -21.01 0.56 0.22
C GLY A 177 -19.58 0.81 0.70
N GLY A 178 -18.98 1.93 0.31
CA GLY A 178 -17.66 2.38 0.75
C GLY A 178 -17.77 3.60 1.67
N HIS A 179 -16.87 3.73 2.65
CA HIS A 179 -16.61 4.92 3.48
C HIS A 179 -15.47 4.53 4.41
N GLY A 180 -14.35 5.27 4.48
CA GLY A 180 -13.14 4.80 5.17
C GLY A 180 -12.40 3.74 4.35
N GLY A 181 -12.95 2.53 4.30
CA GLY A 181 -12.56 1.45 3.38
C GLY A 181 -13.51 1.32 2.17
N ARG A 182 -13.05 0.66 1.11
CA ARG A 182 -13.89 0.27 -0.03
C ARG A 182 -14.86 -0.86 0.35
N GLY A 183 -16.04 -0.86 -0.27
CA GLY A 183 -16.98 -1.97 -0.18
C GLY A 183 -16.55 -3.15 -1.07
N ALA A 184 -16.98 -4.35 -0.73
CA ALA A 184 -16.70 -5.55 -1.53
C ALA A 184 -17.62 -5.68 -2.74
N CYS A 185 -17.08 -6.19 -3.84
CA CYS A 185 -17.86 -6.67 -4.97
C CYS A 185 -17.39 -8.08 -5.33
N CYS A 186 -18.31 -8.97 -5.69
CA CYS A 186 -17.94 -10.31 -6.10
C CYS A 186 -17.50 -10.30 -7.56
N LEU A 187 -16.39 -10.99 -7.83
CA LEU A 187 -15.84 -11.14 -9.17
C LEU A 187 -16.81 -11.98 -10.01
N LEU A 188 -17.30 -11.41 -11.11
CA LEU A 188 -18.16 -12.11 -12.08
C LEU A 188 -17.41 -12.48 -13.37
N ASP A 189 -16.24 -11.86 -13.58
CA ASP A 189 -15.45 -11.96 -14.79
C ASP A 189 -14.04 -12.42 -14.43
N ASP A 190 -13.73 -13.66 -14.80
CA ASP A 190 -12.43 -14.30 -14.49
C ASP A 190 -11.25 -13.65 -15.25
N THR A 191 -11.51 -12.71 -16.19
CA THR A 191 -10.46 -11.96 -16.88
C THR A 191 -9.89 -10.81 -16.06
N LYS A 192 -10.57 -10.39 -14.98
CA LYS A 192 -10.14 -9.28 -14.11
C LYS A 192 -9.47 -9.79 -12.85
N LEU A 193 -8.51 -9.02 -12.32
CA LEU A 193 -7.92 -9.33 -11.02
C LEU A 193 -8.92 -8.99 -9.90
N PRO A 194 -8.94 -9.75 -8.79
CA PRO A 194 -9.79 -9.43 -7.64
C PRO A 194 -9.58 -8.03 -7.07
N GLU A 195 -8.36 -7.49 -7.17
CA GLU A 195 -8.01 -6.15 -6.68
C GLU A 195 -8.58 -5.00 -7.54
N ASP A 196 -8.96 -5.28 -8.79
CA ASP A 196 -9.60 -4.30 -9.70
C ASP A 196 -11.12 -4.23 -9.54
N VAL A 197 -11.70 -5.09 -8.70
CA VAL A 197 -13.15 -5.20 -8.55
C VAL A 197 -13.55 -4.88 -7.12
N TRP A 198 -14.02 -3.65 -6.93
CA TRP A 198 -14.56 -3.17 -5.66
C TRP A 198 -16.01 -2.70 -5.81
N GLY A 199 -16.67 -2.54 -4.67
CA GLY A 199 -18.01 -1.96 -4.58
C GLY A 199 -17.93 -0.43 -4.52
N GLY A 200 -18.45 0.13 -3.45
CA GLY A 200 -18.38 1.56 -3.18
C GLY A 200 -16.96 2.04 -2.88
N ASP A 201 -16.59 3.22 -3.40
CA ASP A 201 -15.27 3.80 -3.12
C ASP A 201 -15.20 4.49 -1.74
N ALA A 202 -13.99 4.65 -1.22
CA ALA A 202 -13.73 5.40 0.00
C ALA A 202 -13.68 6.92 -0.28
N TYR A 203 -14.21 7.71 0.64
CA TYR A 203 -14.21 9.18 0.56
C TYR A 203 -13.91 9.81 1.93
N SER A 204 -13.97 11.14 1.99
CA SER A 204 -13.75 11.92 3.21
C SER A 204 -12.35 11.76 3.80
N TRP A 205 -11.33 11.55 2.96
CA TRP A 205 -9.94 11.43 3.41
C TRP A 205 -9.41 12.72 4.05
N SER A 206 -9.75 13.88 3.47
CA SER A 206 -9.34 15.19 3.99
C SER A 206 -9.84 15.47 5.43
N SER A 207 -10.90 14.79 5.86
CA SER A 207 -11.45 14.90 7.21
C SER A 207 -11.03 13.73 8.12
N LEU A 208 -9.99 12.96 7.80
CA LEU A 208 -9.55 11.79 8.59
C LEU A 208 -9.37 12.11 10.09
N GLN A 209 -8.81 13.27 10.40
CA GLN A 209 -8.57 13.70 11.78
C GLN A 209 -9.85 14.12 12.51
N LYS A 210 -10.89 14.54 11.78
CA LYS A 210 -12.18 15.00 12.30
C LYS A 210 -13.31 14.44 11.43
N PRO A 211 -13.55 13.12 11.46
CA PRO A 211 -14.50 12.47 10.56
C PRO A 211 -15.91 12.91 10.92
N CYS A 212 -16.65 13.42 9.93
CA CYS A 212 -18.00 13.97 10.11
C CYS A 212 -18.99 13.52 9.04
N SER A 213 -18.60 12.54 8.22
CA SER A 213 -19.38 12.08 7.07
C SER A 213 -20.25 10.88 7.44
N TYR A 214 -21.45 10.83 6.87
CA TYR A 214 -22.27 9.62 6.93
C TYR A 214 -21.60 8.49 6.13
N GLY A 215 -21.91 7.24 6.46
CA GLY A 215 -21.63 6.10 5.61
C GLY A 215 -22.56 6.08 4.38
N SER A 216 -22.20 5.27 3.39
CA SER A 216 -22.96 5.10 2.15
C SER A 216 -23.76 3.79 2.14
N ARG A 217 -24.81 3.77 1.33
CA ARG A 217 -25.64 2.59 1.12
C ARG A 217 -24.89 1.55 0.29
N GLY A 218 -25.17 0.26 0.52
CA GLY A 218 -24.81 -0.81 -0.41
C GLY A 218 -25.65 -0.81 -1.69
N GLY A 219 -25.24 -1.56 -2.69
CA GLY A 219 -25.96 -1.75 -3.94
C GLY A 219 -27.04 -2.82 -3.83
N THR A 220 -27.97 -2.85 -4.78
CA THR A 220 -29.03 -3.87 -4.87
C THR A 220 -28.66 -4.97 -5.87
N THR A 221 -29.34 -6.12 -5.82
CA THR A 221 -29.28 -7.16 -6.88
C THR A 221 -30.50 -7.15 -7.81
N SER A 222 -31.39 -6.15 -7.72
CA SER A 222 -32.65 -6.05 -8.48
C SER A 222 -32.84 -4.65 -9.05
N LYS A 223 -33.47 -4.52 -10.22
CA LYS A 223 -33.82 -3.21 -10.81
C LYS A 223 -35.14 -2.66 -10.26
N GLU A 224 -35.94 -3.52 -9.66
CA GLU A 224 -37.30 -3.25 -9.22
C GLU A 224 -37.37 -2.80 -7.76
N ALA A 225 -36.42 -3.24 -6.93
CA ALA A 225 -36.36 -2.94 -5.50
C ALA A 225 -34.92 -2.68 -5.04
N ASP A 226 -34.77 -1.76 -4.08
CA ASP A 226 -33.51 -1.49 -3.41
C ASP A 226 -33.40 -2.34 -2.13
N TYR A 227 -32.47 -3.28 -2.14
CA TYR A 227 -32.15 -4.15 -1.01
C TYR A 227 -30.84 -3.74 -0.32
N GLY A 228 -30.19 -2.67 -0.77
CA GLY A 228 -28.91 -2.23 -0.22
C GLY A 228 -29.03 -1.79 1.24
N GLY A 229 -28.14 -2.28 2.09
CA GLY A 229 -28.05 -1.87 3.48
C GLY A 229 -27.72 -0.38 3.60
N LEU A 230 -28.40 0.33 4.51
CA LEU A 230 -28.17 1.75 4.77
C LEU A 230 -26.77 2.01 5.35
N GLY A 231 -26.18 3.17 5.07
CA GLY A 231 -24.90 3.56 5.66
C GLY A 231 -24.99 3.87 7.15
N GLY A 232 -23.85 3.82 7.85
CA GLY A 232 -23.74 4.22 9.25
C GLY A 232 -23.88 5.73 9.45
N GLY A 233 -24.42 6.12 10.60
CA GLY A 233 -24.60 7.52 11.00
C GLY A 233 -23.30 8.24 11.37
N LYS A 234 -23.42 9.40 12.01
CA LYS A 234 -22.26 10.12 12.58
C LYS A 234 -22.41 10.38 14.07
N VAL A 235 -21.29 10.27 14.79
CA VAL A 235 -21.20 10.59 16.20
C VAL A 235 -20.05 11.55 16.42
N SER A 236 -20.32 12.72 17.00
CA SER A 236 -19.29 13.70 17.35
C SER A 236 -19.42 14.06 18.83
N MET A 237 -18.34 13.92 19.58
CA MET A 237 -18.31 14.24 21.01
C MET A 237 -17.14 15.19 21.29
N ASP A 238 -17.46 16.38 21.76
CA ASP A 238 -16.52 17.37 22.27
C ASP A 238 -16.72 17.51 23.78
N VAL A 239 -15.92 16.76 24.54
CA VAL A 239 -16.01 16.69 26.00
C VAL A 239 -14.78 17.38 26.59
N VAL A 240 -14.96 18.43 27.39
CA VAL A 240 -13.81 19.18 27.92
C VAL A 240 -13.01 18.33 28.93
N GLY A 241 -13.72 17.66 29.84
CA GLY A 241 -13.17 16.89 30.95
C GLY A 241 -13.05 15.40 30.63
N THR A 242 -13.87 14.59 31.31
CA THR A 242 -13.80 13.12 31.25
C THR A 242 -14.99 12.53 30.50
N VAL A 243 -14.71 11.57 29.62
CA VAL A 243 -15.71 10.69 29.00
C VAL A 243 -15.59 9.28 29.59
N VAL A 244 -16.69 8.78 30.14
CA VAL A 244 -16.80 7.40 30.67
C VAL A 244 -17.62 6.58 29.69
N VAL A 245 -17.02 5.55 29.09
CA VAL A 245 -17.66 4.69 28.08
C VAL A 245 -17.74 3.25 28.62
N GLU A 246 -18.80 2.95 29.36
CA GLU A 246 -19.15 1.57 29.79
C GLU A 246 -20.20 0.93 28.86
N GLY A 247 -20.91 1.75 28.09
CA GLY A 247 -21.88 1.32 27.09
C GLY A 247 -21.30 1.15 25.69
N SER A 248 -22.17 1.23 24.69
CA SER A 248 -21.81 1.08 23.27
C SER A 248 -22.09 2.34 22.48
N ILE A 249 -21.13 2.78 21.67
CA ILE A 249 -21.27 3.87 20.69
C ILE A 249 -21.11 3.25 19.30
N LEU A 250 -22.19 3.20 18.53
CA LEU A 250 -22.28 2.44 17.29
C LEU A 250 -22.64 3.37 16.12
N ALA A 251 -21.84 3.32 15.07
CA ALA A 251 -22.07 3.95 13.78
C ALA A 251 -21.85 2.92 12.65
N ASP A 252 -22.33 1.70 12.84
CA ASP A 252 -22.10 0.61 11.88
C ASP A 252 -22.97 0.76 10.62
N GLY A 253 -22.57 0.13 9.53
CA GLY A 253 -23.39 -0.03 8.34
C GLY A 253 -24.55 -1.00 8.58
N GLY A 254 -25.69 -0.76 7.94
CA GLY A 254 -26.82 -1.68 7.92
C GLY A 254 -26.58 -2.90 7.03
N ASP A 255 -27.11 -4.05 7.41
CA ASP A 255 -26.99 -5.28 6.64
C ASP A 255 -27.91 -5.26 5.39
N GLY A 256 -27.38 -5.65 4.24
CA GLY A 256 -28.13 -5.83 2.97
C GLY A 256 -28.63 -7.26 2.74
N GLY A 257 -28.15 -8.23 3.52
CA GLY A 257 -28.53 -9.65 3.39
C GLY A 257 -28.06 -10.28 2.07
N THR A 258 -28.79 -11.27 1.56
CA THR A 258 -28.38 -12.02 0.35
C THR A 258 -28.81 -11.36 -0.97
N LYS A 259 -29.62 -10.29 -0.92
CA LYS A 259 -30.18 -9.61 -2.10
C LYS A 259 -29.69 -8.17 -2.26
N GLY A 260 -28.83 -7.71 -1.37
CA GLY A 260 -28.22 -6.38 -1.42
C GLY A 260 -26.88 -6.37 -0.71
N GLY A 261 -26.03 -5.43 -1.07
CA GLY A 261 -24.76 -5.20 -0.40
C GLY A 261 -24.94 -4.53 0.95
N GLY A 262 -24.00 -4.75 1.85
CA GLY A 262 -23.98 -4.08 3.15
C GLY A 262 -23.66 -2.59 3.02
N GLY A 263 -24.25 -1.76 3.87
CA GLY A 263 -23.87 -0.36 3.98
C GLY A 263 -22.49 -0.20 4.60
N SER A 264 -21.79 0.89 4.29
CA SER A 264 -20.51 1.18 4.94
C SER A 264 -20.70 1.74 6.35
N GLY A 265 -19.67 1.58 7.18
CA GLY A 265 -19.60 2.20 8.50
C GLY A 265 -19.61 3.73 8.39
N GLY A 266 -19.98 4.40 9.48
CA GLY A 266 -20.12 5.85 9.58
C GLY A 266 -18.87 6.55 10.10
N SER A 267 -19.06 7.71 10.74
CA SER A 267 -17.99 8.51 11.36
C SER A 267 -18.17 8.62 12.86
N ILE A 268 -17.10 8.40 13.63
CA ILE A 268 -17.08 8.68 15.08
C ILE A 268 -15.89 9.59 15.39
N HIS A 269 -16.14 10.75 16.00
CA HIS A 269 -15.11 11.67 16.46
C HIS A 269 -15.28 11.93 17.95
N ILE A 270 -14.23 11.71 18.74
CA ILE A 270 -14.26 11.93 20.19
C ILE A 270 -13.05 12.79 20.60
N ILE A 271 -13.34 13.91 21.26
CA ILE A 271 -12.35 14.78 21.90
C ILE A 271 -12.62 14.74 23.40
N ALA A 272 -11.59 14.42 24.19
CA ALA A 272 -11.66 14.46 25.65
C ALA A 272 -10.30 14.68 26.30
N SER A 273 -10.26 15.22 27.53
CA SER A 273 -9.01 15.21 28.31
C SER A 273 -8.69 13.80 28.82
N LYS A 274 -9.72 13.05 29.22
CA LYS A 274 -9.58 11.68 29.75
C LYS A 274 -10.71 10.77 29.26
N MET A 275 -10.37 9.53 28.87
CA MET A 275 -11.32 8.46 28.54
C MET A 275 -11.08 7.24 29.43
N THR A 276 -12.17 6.66 29.94
CA THR A 276 -12.14 5.43 30.74
C THR A 276 -13.36 4.56 30.46
N GLY A 277 -13.22 3.24 30.57
CA GLY A 277 -14.33 2.29 30.63
C GLY A 277 -14.12 1.10 29.70
N SER A 278 -14.85 0.01 29.94
CA SER A 278 -14.72 -1.24 29.17
C SER A 278 -15.77 -1.39 28.07
N GLY A 279 -16.36 -0.29 27.63
CA GLY A 279 -17.39 -0.26 26.60
C GLY A 279 -16.87 -0.55 25.19
N ARG A 280 -17.74 -0.32 24.19
CA ARG A 280 -17.45 -0.60 22.78
C ARG A 280 -17.72 0.61 21.90
N ILE A 281 -16.81 0.90 20.98
CA ILE A 281 -16.97 1.92 19.94
C ILE A 281 -16.84 1.22 18.58
N SER A 282 -17.83 1.36 17.69
CA SER A 282 -17.89 0.58 16.45
C SER A 282 -18.34 1.44 15.27
N ALA A 283 -17.59 1.40 14.18
CA ALA A 283 -17.96 1.97 12.88
C ALA A 283 -17.68 0.95 11.78
N CYS A 284 -18.15 -0.28 11.95
CA CYS A 284 -17.90 -1.39 11.04
C CYS A 284 -18.84 -1.35 9.83
N GLY A 285 -18.43 -2.00 8.73
CA GLY A 285 -19.29 -2.22 7.58
C GLY A 285 -20.38 -3.26 7.86
N GLY A 286 -21.55 -3.09 7.23
CA GLY A 286 -22.65 -4.05 7.27
C GLY A 286 -22.40 -5.27 6.40
N ASN A 287 -23.03 -6.39 6.72
CA ASN A 287 -22.95 -7.62 5.96
C ASN A 287 -23.93 -7.59 4.78
N GLY A 288 -23.56 -8.19 3.66
CA GLY A 288 -24.44 -8.24 2.50
C GLY A 288 -23.91 -9.18 1.43
N TYR A 289 -24.52 -9.13 0.24
CA TYR A 289 -24.06 -9.89 -0.90
C TYR A 289 -22.58 -9.59 -1.18
N GLY A 290 -22.23 -8.31 -1.31
CA GLY A 290 -20.92 -7.77 -0.96
C GLY A 290 -20.97 -7.03 0.39
N GLY A 291 -19.98 -7.25 1.24
CA GLY A 291 -19.85 -6.57 2.53
C GLY A 291 -19.46 -5.09 2.39
N GLY A 292 -20.01 -4.24 3.25
CA GLY A 292 -19.69 -2.81 3.27
C GLY A 292 -18.29 -2.53 3.83
N GLY A 293 -17.66 -1.44 3.40
CA GLY A 293 -16.39 -0.97 3.95
C GLY A 293 -16.54 -0.45 5.39
N GLY A 294 -15.49 -0.62 6.21
CA GLY A 294 -15.43 -0.06 7.56
C GLY A 294 -15.22 1.45 7.55
N GLY A 295 -15.87 2.18 8.46
CA GLY A 295 -15.93 3.64 8.52
C GLY A 295 -14.68 4.31 9.11
N ARG A 296 -14.86 5.52 9.66
CA ARG A 296 -13.75 6.31 10.23
C ARG A 296 -13.99 6.62 11.71
N VAL A 297 -12.98 6.36 12.54
CA VAL A 297 -12.98 6.73 13.96
C VAL A 297 -11.77 7.60 14.22
N SER A 298 -11.96 8.74 14.88
CA SER A 298 -10.86 9.59 15.34
C SER A 298 -11.01 9.91 16.81
N VAL A 299 -9.97 9.61 17.59
CA VAL A 299 -9.91 9.89 19.01
C VAL A 299 -8.81 10.91 19.29
N ASN A 300 -9.16 11.96 20.01
CA ASN A 300 -8.23 12.95 20.54
C ASN A 300 -8.36 12.97 22.06
N VAL A 301 -7.68 12.01 22.70
CA VAL A 301 -7.74 11.82 24.15
C VAL A 301 -6.35 11.74 24.75
N PHE A 302 -6.03 12.70 25.63
CA PHE A 302 -4.70 12.83 26.24
C PHE A 302 -4.38 11.70 27.23
N SER A 303 -5.33 11.35 28.10
CA SER A 303 -5.17 10.28 29.09
C SER A 303 -6.17 9.15 28.86
N ARG A 304 -5.64 7.95 28.63
CA ARG A 304 -6.41 6.73 28.36
C ARG A 304 -6.06 5.66 29.38
N HIS A 305 -7.07 5.21 30.13
CA HIS A 305 -6.94 4.20 31.17
C HIS A 305 -8.14 3.25 31.09
N TYR A 306 -7.88 1.95 30.85
CA TYR A 306 -8.91 0.97 30.50
C TYR A 306 -9.69 1.42 29.27
N ASP A 307 -9.14 1.13 28.10
CA ASP A 307 -9.64 1.67 26.84
C ASP A 307 -10.82 0.84 26.33
N PRO A 308 -11.92 1.50 25.88
CA PRO A 308 -13.00 0.80 25.20
C PRO A 308 -12.48 0.16 23.91
N GLU A 309 -13.05 -0.97 23.54
CA GLU A 309 -12.68 -1.65 22.30
C GLU A 309 -13.20 -0.86 21.09
N ILE A 310 -12.30 -0.50 20.16
CA ILE A 310 -12.63 0.25 18.95
C ILE A 310 -12.57 -0.66 17.73
N PHE A 311 -13.67 -0.73 16.98
CA PHE A 311 -13.79 -1.55 15.78
C PHE A 311 -14.09 -0.70 14.53
N VAL A 312 -13.32 -0.96 13.47
CA VAL A 312 -13.45 -0.28 12.17
C VAL A 312 -13.32 -1.27 11.01
N HIS A 313 -13.60 -2.57 11.21
CA HIS A 313 -13.42 -3.56 10.15
C HIS A 313 -14.55 -3.51 9.10
N GLY A 314 -14.32 -4.10 7.92
CA GLY A 314 -15.35 -4.27 6.91
C GLY A 314 -16.39 -5.34 7.29
N GLY A 315 -17.53 -5.31 6.60
CA GLY A 315 -18.60 -6.29 6.73
C GLY A 315 -18.34 -7.55 5.91
N SER A 316 -18.96 -8.66 6.30
CA SER A 316 -18.81 -9.95 5.60
C SER A 316 -19.60 -9.98 4.29
N SER A 317 -19.08 -10.70 3.30
CA SER A 317 -19.72 -10.92 2.01
C SER A 317 -20.33 -12.32 1.93
N PHE A 318 -21.59 -12.42 1.53
CA PHE A 318 -22.27 -13.71 1.32
C PHE A 318 -22.05 -14.27 -0.09
N GLY A 319 -21.92 -13.40 -1.11
CA GLY A 319 -21.70 -13.84 -2.49
C GLY A 319 -20.28 -14.35 -2.74
N CYS A 320 -19.30 -13.78 -2.03
CA CYS A 320 -17.88 -14.09 -2.16
C CYS A 320 -17.23 -14.12 -0.76
N PRO A 321 -17.31 -15.25 -0.03
CA PRO A 321 -16.93 -15.33 1.39
C PRO A 321 -15.49 -14.94 1.73
N LYS A 322 -14.57 -15.00 0.75
CA LYS A 322 -13.17 -14.60 0.93
C LYS A 322 -12.92 -13.10 0.75
N ASN A 323 -13.86 -12.38 0.12
CA ASN A 323 -13.74 -10.96 -0.17
C ASN A 323 -14.74 -10.15 0.64
N ALA A 324 -14.45 -9.91 1.92
CA ALA A 324 -15.20 -8.97 2.76
C ALA A 324 -14.93 -7.51 2.38
N GLY A 325 -15.67 -6.56 2.94
CA GLY A 325 -15.34 -5.14 2.79
C GLY A 325 -13.96 -4.82 3.38
N ALA A 326 -13.33 -3.75 2.89
CA ALA A 326 -12.06 -3.29 3.41
C ALA A 326 -12.23 -2.70 4.81
N ALA A 327 -11.15 -2.71 5.57
CA ALA A 327 -11.11 -2.03 6.85
C ALA A 327 -11.26 -0.52 6.67
N GLY A 328 -11.82 0.11 7.69
CA GLY A 328 -11.81 1.54 7.89
C GLY A 328 -10.53 2.03 8.55
N THR A 329 -10.61 3.27 9.05
CA THR A 329 -9.46 3.94 9.65
C THR A 329 -9.76 4.34 11.09
N LEU A 330 -8.86 3.98 12.01
CA LEU A 330 -8.79 4.55 13.35
C LEU A 330 -7.61 5.51 13.41
N TYR A 331 -7.89 6.80 13.63
CA TYR A 331 -6.88 7.82 13.85
C TYR A 331 -6.80 8.21 15.32
N ASP A 332 -5.59 8.19 15.86
CA ASP A 332 -5.30 8.63 17.20
C ASP A 332 -4.48 9.92 17.18
N ALA A 333 -5.08 11.03 17.58
CA ALA A 333 -4.52 12.36 17.41
C ALA A 333 -3.34 12.65 18.35
N VAL A 334 -3.27 12.01 19.52
CA VAL A 334 -2.22 12.28 20.52
C VAL A 334 -0.86 11.70 20.12
N PRO A 335 -0.73 10.39 19.84
CA PRO A 335 0.46 9.82 19.25
C PRO A 335 0.53 10.06 17.73
N ARG A 336 -0.46 10.72 17.11
CA ARG A 336 -0.58 10.91 15.64
C ARG A 336 -0.42 9.59 14.88
N SER A 337 -1.16 8.57 15.31
CA SER A 337 -1.05 7.20 14.77
C SER A 337 -2.29 6.82 13.96
N LEU A 338 -2.08 6.25 12.77
CA LEU A 338 -3.14 5.70 11.93
C LEU A 338 -3.13 4.17 12.06
N ILE A 339 -4.29 3.58 12.33
CA ILE A 339 -4.48 2.13 12.47
C ILE A 339 -5.53 1.68 11.45
N VAL A 340 -5.17 0.71 10.63
CA VAL A 340 -6.04 0.00 9.69
C VAL A 340 -6.03 -1.48 10.08
N SER A 341 -7.16 -1.99 10.56
CA SER A 341 -7.26 -3.35 11.07
C SER A 341 -8.57 -3.99 10.64
N ASN A 342 -8.51 -5.11 9.92
CA ASN A 342 -9.70 -5.82 9.45
C ASN A 342 -10.13 -6.95 10.38
N HIS A 343 -9.56 -7.02 11.59
CA HIS A 343 -9.92 -8.01 12.62
C HIS A 343 -9.90 -9.46 12.10
N ASN A 344 -8.89 -9.79 11.29
CA ASN A 344 -8.66 -11.10 10.68
C ASN A 344 -9.73 -11.52 9.65
N ILE A 345 -10.62 -10.61 9.25
CA ILE A 345 -11.55 -10.80 8.15
C ILE A 345 -10.77 -10.67 6.84
N SER A 346 -10.81 -11.69 6.00
CA SER A 346 -10.13 -11.66 4.70
C SER A 346 -10.87 -10.75 3.73
N THR A 347 -10.11 -9.96 2.98
CA THR A 347 -10.63 -9.09 1.93
C THR A 347 -9.66 -9.08 0.76
N ASP A 348 -10.16 -8.86 -0.44
CA ASP A 348 -9.37 -8.49 -1.62
C ASP A 348 -9.53 -7.00 -1.97
N THR A 349 -10.44 -6.30 -1.26
CA THR A 349 -10.60 -4.86 -1.38
C THR A 349 -9.66 -4.09 -0.46
N GLU A 350 -9.46 -2.80 -0.74
CA GLU A 350 -8.41 -2.01 -0.12
C GLU A 350 -8.94 -0.76 0.60
N THR A 351 -8.20 -0.38 1.64
CA THR A 351 -8.32 0.92 2.31
C THR A 351 -7.40 1.90 1.60
N LEU A 352 -7.95 3.00 1.08
CA LEU A 352 -7.13 3.99 0.36
C LEU A 352 -6.39 4.89 1.33
N LEU A 353 -5.07 4.97 1.16
CA LEU A 353 -4.16 5.91 1.81
C LEU A 353 -3.78 6.97 0.78
N LEU A 354 -4.43 8.13 0.84
CA LEU A 354 -4.24 9.21 -0.13
C LEU A 354 -3.13 10.17 0.35
N GLU A 355 -3.48 11.42 0.66
CA GLU A 355 -2.52 12.44 1.08
C GLU A 355 -2.02 12.23 2.52
N PHE A 356 -0.70 12.13 2.69
CA PHE A 356 -0.03 12.16 3.99
C PHE A 356 0.26 13.61 4.40
N PRO A 357 0.09 13.98 5.68
CA PRO A 357 0.29 15.36 6.11
C PRO A 357 1.76 15.75 6.08
N ASN A 358 2.06 16.95 5.56
CA ASN A 358 3.42 17.48 5.53
C ASN A 358 3.90 17.96 6.91
N GLN A 359 3.05 18.67 7.67
CA GLN A 359 3.32 19.11 9.04
C GLN A 359 2.02 19.29 9.84
N PRO A 360 1.92 18.75 11.09
CA PRO A 360 2.83 17.77 11.67
C PRO A 360 2.71 16.43 10.94
N LEU A 361 3.83 15.72 10.79
CA LEU A 361 3.84 14.36 10.25
C LEU A 361 3.01 13.43 11.14
N TRP A 362 2.55 12.30 10.60
CA TRP A 362 2.13 11.20 11.48
C TRP A 362 3.34 10.57 12.14
N THR A 363 3.15 9.99 13.33
CA THR A 363 4.22 9.26 14.02
C THR A 363 4.22 7.81 13.59
N ASN A 364 3.06 7.16 13.54
CA ASN A 364 2.99 5.73 13.24
C ASN A 364 1.85 5.38 12.27
N VAL A 365 2.07 4.35 11.46
CA VAL A 365 1.05 3.73 10.62
C VAL A 365 1.07 2.22 10.84
N TYR A 366 -0.07 1.66 11.23
CA TYR A 366 -0.25 0.24 11.50
C TYR A 366 -1.27 -0.35 10.52
N ILE A 367 -0.87 -1.38 9.79
CA ILE A 367 -1.76 -2.16 8.92
C ILE A 367 -1.71 -3.61 9.41
N GLN A 368 -2.83 -4.11 9.93
CA GLN A 368 -2.82 -5.37 10.67
C GLN A 368 -4.07 -6.23 10.50
N ASN A 369 -3.95 -7.50 10.86
CA ASN A 369 -5.07 -8.46 10.97
C ASN A 369 -5.86 -8.59 9.66
N ASN A 370 -5.18 -9.02 8.58
CA ASN A 370 -5.71 -9.14 7.21
C ASN A 370 -6.23 -7.84 6.58
N ALA A 371 -5.88 -6.67 7.13
CA ALA A 371 -6.14 -5.40 6.47
C ALA A 371 -5.30 -5.26 5.20
N ARG A 372 -5.92 -4.74 4.14
CA ARG A 372 -5.24 -4.31 2.93
C ARG A 372 -5.37 -2.80 2.79
N ALA A 373 -4.24 -2.14 2.56
CA ALA A 373 -4.19 -0.71 2.32
C ALA A 373 -3.39 -0.43 1.04
N SER A 374 -3.76 0.63 0.35
CA SER A 374 -3.16 0.99 -0.94
C SER A 374 -2.88 2.48 -1.02
N VAL A 375 -1.73 2.82 -1.61
CA VAL A 375 -1.30 4.18 -1.93
C VAL A 375 -1.43 4.34 -3.45
N PRO A 376 -2.62 4.73 -3.95
CA PRO A 376 -2.92 4.66 -5.38
C PRO A 376 -2.43 5.89 -6.18
N LEU A 377 -2.13 7.00 -5.50
CA LEU A 377 -1.79 8.25 -6.18
C LEU A 377 -0.39 8.15 -6.79
N LEU A 378 -0.27 8.56 -8.06
CA LEU A 378 1.01 8.62 -8.77
C LEU A 378 1.97 9.57 -8.03
N TRP A 379 3.25 9.22 -7.98
CA TRP A 379 4.29 10.00 -7.29
C TRP A 379 4.01 10.32 -5.82
N SER A 380 3.36 9.40 -5.11
CA SER A 380 3.06 9.57 -3.69
C SER A 380 4.32 9.54 -2.82
N ARG A 381 4.36 10.45 -1.85
CA ARG A 381 5.30 10.43 -0.73
C ARG A 381 4.59 10.00 0.55
N VAL A 382 5.00 8.85 1.08
CA VAL A 382 4.60 8.35 2.38
C VAL A 382 5.69 8.72 3.38
N GLN A 383 5.44 9.75 4.20
CA GLN A 383 6.39 10.22 5.19
C GLN A 383 5.80 10.14 6.60
N VAL A 384 6.53 9.46 7.49
CA VAL A 384 6.14 9.19 8.88
C VAL A 384 7.33 9.46 9.80
N GLU A 385 7.10 10.04 10.96
CA GLU A 385 8.16 10.41 11.91
C GLU A 385 8.74 9.20 12.66
N GLY A 386 7.93 8.17 12.91
CA GLY A 386 8.31 6.97 13.65
C GLY A 386 8.20 5.72 12.77
N GLN A 387 7.21 4.88 13.03
CA GLN A 387 7.16 3.51 12.52
C GLN A 387 6.03 3.25 11.52
N ILE A 388 6.34 2.51 10.45
CA ILE A 388 5.36 1.81 9.62
C ILE A 388 5.42 0.32 9.96
N SER A 389 4.28 -0.27 10.31
CA SER A 389 4.18 -1.66 10.75
C SER A 389 3.11 -2.42 9.96
N LEU A 390 3.52 -3.51 9.31
CA LEU A 390 2.65 -4.48 8.66
C LEU A 390 2.67 -5.78 9.48
N LEU A 391 1.52 -6.16 10.04
CA LEU A 391 1.43 -7.26 11.01
C LEU A 391 0.27 -8.22 10.68
N CYS A 392 0.42 -9.50 11.00
CA CYS A 392 -0.68 -10.48 11.02
C CYS A 392 -1.51 -10.48 9.72
N GLY A 393 -0.88 -10.71 8.57
CA GLY A 393 -1.54 -10.73 7.25
C GLY A 393 -1.81 -9.35 6.66
N GLY A 394 -1.25 -8.28 7.24
CA GLY A 394 -1.35 -6.93 6.70
C GLY A 394 -0.74 -6.84 5.30
N LYS A 395 -1.41 -6.10 4.41
CA LYS A 395 -0.90 -5.84 3.05
C LYS A 395 -0.87 -4.36 2.73
N LEU A 396 0.25 -3.91 2.17
CA LEU A 396 0.43 -2.53 1.70
C LEU A 396 0.84 -2.53 0.23
N SER A 397 0.02 -1.92 -0.62
CA SER A 397 0.25 -1.79 -2.06
C SER A 397 0.62 -0.34 -2.42
N PHE A 398 1.56 -0.15 -3.34
CA PHE A 398 1.86 1.13 -3.97
C PHE A 398 1.52 1.05 -5.46
N GLY A 399 0.77 2.04 -5.95
CA GLY A 399 0.28 2.03 -7.32
C GLY A 399 -0.81 0.99 -7.56
N LEU A 400 -1.07 0.71 -8.83
CA LEU A 400 -2.12 -0.20 -9.29
C LEU A 400 -1.49 -1.31 -10.14
N ALA A 401 -2.04 -2.53 -10.06
CA ALA A 401 -1.44 -3.76 -10.60
C ALA A 401 -1.16 -3.77 -12.11
N HIS A 402 -1.78 -2.86 -12.86
CA HIS A 402 -1.63 -2.71 -14.30
C HIS A 402 -0.87 -1.46 -14.73
N TYR A 403 -0.46 -0.63 -13.77
CA TYR A 403 0.12 0.69 -14.01
C TYR A 403 1.41 0.87 -13.21
N ALA A 404 2.44 0.13 -13.60
CA ALA A 404 3.81 0.29 -13.08
C ALA A 404 4.51 1.51 -13.72
N SER A 405 3.88 2.68 -13.65
CA SER A 405 4.32 3.91 -14.33
C SER A 405 4.68 5.05 -13.36
N SER A 406 4.84 4.75 -12.07
CA SER A 406 5.16 5.74 -11.03
C SER A 406 6.37 5.39 -10.19
N GLU A 407 6.95 6.44 -9.61
CA GLU A 407 7.99 6.34 -8.58
C GLU A 407 7.39 6.79 -7.24
N PHE A 408 7.51 5.96 -6.21
CA PHE A 408 6.98 6.21 -4.88
C PHE A 408 8.10 6.50 -3.89
N GLU A 409 7.83 7.37 -2.92
CA GLU A 409 8.77 7.66 -1.84
C GLU A 409 8.22 7.16 -0.49
N LEU A 410 9.04 6.41 0.25
CA LEU A 410 8.73 5.98 1.63
C LEU A 410 9.82 6.46 2.58
N LEU A 411 9.44 7.25 3.57
CA LEU A 411 10.33 7.76 4.62
C LEU A 411 9.74 7.45 5.99
N ALA A 412 10.50 6.72 6.81
CA ALA A 412 10.14 6.39 8.20
C ALA A 412 11.41 6.18 9.05
N GLU A 413 11.31 6.20 10.37
CA GLU A 413 12.41 5.70 11.20
C GLU A 413 12.50 4.18 11.12
N GLU A 414 11.37 3.49 11.17
CA GLU A 414 11.32 2.04 11.20
C GLU A 414 10.26 1.49 10.24
N LEU A 415 10.63 0.45 9.49
CA LEU A 415 9.70 -0.40 8.75
C LEU A 415 9.74 -1.82 9.31
N LEU A 416 8.63 -2.27 9.89
CA LEU A 416 8.47 -3.59 10.48
C LEU A 416 7.44 -4.40 9.69
N MET A 417 7.81 -5.61 9.29
CA MET A 417 6.93 -6.54 8.59
C MET A 417 6.95 -7.91 9.29
N SER A 418 5.79 -8.39 9.72
CA SER A 418 5.59 -9.74 10.27
C SER A 418 4.39 -10.42 9.64
N ASP A 419 4.59 -11.59 9.04
CA ASP A 419 3.54 -12.37 8.36
C ASP A 419 2.72 -11.51 7.38
N SER A 420 3.40 -10.64 6.62
CA SER A 420 2.78 -9.55 5.86
C SER A 420 3.39 -9.40 4.46
N GLU A 421 2.68 -8.69 3.59
CA GLU A 421 3.06 -8.51 2.19
C GLU A 421 3.08 -7.03 1.82
N MET A 422 4.14 -6.60 1.14
CA MET A 422 4.24 -5.28 0.54
C MET A 422 4.39 -5.43 -0.97
N LYS A 423 3.56 -4.73 -1.74
CA LYS A 423 3.61 -4.75 -3.20
C LYS A 423 3.87 -3.34 -3.72
N VAL A 424 4.70 -3.23 -4.73
CA VAL A 424 5.00 -1.97 -5.42
C VAL A 424 4.82 -2.20 -6.90
N TYR A 425 3.95 -1.40 -7.52
CA TYR A 425 3.76 -1.36 -8.96
C TYR A 425 4.41 -0.08 -9.50
N GLY A 426 5.70 -0.16 -9.84
CA GLY A 426 6.57 0.93 -10.26
C GLY A 426 7.91 0.90 -9.53
N ALA A 427 8.54 2.07 -9.39
CA ALA A 427 9.78 2.24 -8.64
C ALA A 427 9.50 2.64 -7.18
N LEU A 428 10.30 2.14 -6.24
CA LEU A 428 10.26 2.57 -4.84
C LEU A 428 11.59 3.22 -4.43
N ARG A 429 11.53 4.45 -3.93
CA ARG A 429 12.59 5.10 -3.16
C ARG A 429 12.26 5.05 -1.69
N MET A 430 12.88 4.12 -0.98
CA MET A 430 12.70 3.95 0.45
C MET A 430 13.92 4.47 1.22
N SER A 431 13.68 5.23 2.28
CA SER A 431 14.70 5.67 3.23
C SER A 431 14.20 5.44 4.65
N VAL A 432 14.78 4.45 5.33
CA VAL A 432 14.47 4.11 6.73
C VAL A 432 15.74 4.03 7.59
N LYS A 433 15.61 4.04 8.92
CA LYS A 433 16.76 3.72 9.79
C LYS A 433 16.87 2.22 10.02
N ILE A 434 15.74 1.56 10.29
CA ILE A 434 15.68 0.14 10.59
C ILE A 434 14.63 -0.53 9.70
N PHE A 435 15.01 -1.62 9.02
CA PHE A 435 14.11 -2.45 8.22
C PHE A 435 14.14 -3.90 8.70
N LEU A 436 13.01 -4.37 9.25
CA LEU A 436 12.89 -5.72 9.83
C LEU A 436 11.78 -6.50 9.12
N MET A 437 12.12 -7.70 8.64
CA MET A 437 11.18 -8.63 8.01
C MET A 437 11.21 -9.98 8.72
N TRP A 438 10.01 -10.49 9.02
CA TRP A 438 9.78 -11.80 9.59
C TRP A 438 8.65 -12.51 8.82
N ASN A 439 8.96 -13.63 8.16
CA ASN A 439 7.99 -14.37 7.35
C ASN A 439 7.15 -13.48 6.42
N SER A 440 7.81 -12.51 5.79
CA SER A 440 7.15 -11.44 5.04
C SER A 440 7.74 -11.29 3.64
N THR A 441 6.94 -10.78 2.73
CA THR A 441 7.31 -10.62 1.32
C THR A 441 7.24 -9.16 0.89
N MET A 442 8.25 -8.68 0.19
CA MET A 442 8.25 -7.40 -0.52
C MET A 442 8.42 -7.70 -2.01
N LEU A 443 7.41 -7.35 -2.80
CA LEU A 443 7.35 -7.57 -4.24
C LEU A 443 7.38 -6.22 -4.96
N ILE A 444 8.37 -6.02 -5.82
CA ILE A 444 8.53 -4.81 -6.61
C ILE A 444 8.41 -5.18 -8.09
N ASP A 445 7.30 -4.78 -8.68
CA ASP A 445 7.04 -4.85 -10.10
C ASP A 445 7.39 -3.50 -10.75
N GLY A 446 8.61 -3.39 -11.28
CA GLY A 446 9.10 -2.18 -11.96
C GLY A 446 8.49 -1.93 -13.34
N GLY A 447 7.61 -2.82 -13.82
CA GLY A 447 7.02 -2.74 -15.15
C GLY A 447 8.01 -2.96 -16.30
N GLU A 448 7.56 -2.67 -17.52
CA GLU A 448 8.38 -2.78 -18.73
C GLU A 448 9.12 -1.47 -19.07
N ASP A 449 8.87 -0.39 -18.31
CA ASP A 449 9.45 0.93 -18.59
C ASP A 449 10.88 1.05 -18.02
N VAL A 450 11.84 1.29 -18.91
CA VAL A 450 13.27 1.43 -18.59
C VAL A 450 13.54 2.59 -17.63
N ILE A 451 12.69 3.62 -17.60
CA ILE A 451 12.85 4.80 -16.74
C ILE A 451 12.55 4.47 -15.27
N LEU A 452 11.59 3.58 -15.01
CA LEU A 452 11.13 3.18 -13.67
C LEU A 452 11.65 1.81 -13.25
N ALA A 453 12.54 1.22 -14.05
CA ALA A 453 13.13 -0.08 -13.81
C ALA A 453 14.12 -0.12 -12.64
N THR A 454 14.23 0.91 -11.79
CA THR A 454 15.19 0.93 -10.67
C THR A 454 14.54 1.37 -9.38
N SER A 455 14.53 0.47 -8.39
CA SER A 455 14.13 0.76 -7.02
C SER A 455 15.34 0.89 -6.10
N LEU A 456 15.23 1.76 -5.10
CA LEU A 456 16.26 2.09 -4.14
C LEU A 456 15.75 1.89 -2.72
N LEU A 457 16.38 0.97 -1.98
CA LEU A 457 16.08 0.69 -0.59
C LEU A 457 17.25 1.14 0.28
N GLU A 458 17.10 2.26 0.98
CA GLU A 458 18.10 2.77 1.92
C GLU A 458 17.69 2.48 3.37
N ALA A 459 18.59 1.84 4.13
CA ALA A 459 18.45 1.62 5.56
C ALA A 459 19.70 2.06 6.31
N SER A 460 19.64 3.17 7.06
CA SER A 460 20.84 3.78 7.63
C SER A 460 21.52 2.92 8.71
N ASN A 461 20.78 2.09 9.46
CA ASN A 461 21.31 1.34 10.60
C ASN A 461 21.32 -0.17 10.38
N LEU A 462 20.17 -0.77 10.01
CA LEU A 462 20.05 -2.23 10.00
C LEU A 462 18.95 -2.72 9.04
N ILE A 463 19.25 -3.78 8.29
CA ILE A 463 18.30 -4.61 7.55
C ILE A 463 18.39 -6.05 8.05
N VAL A 464 17.27 -6.63 8.48
CA VAL A 464 17.20 -8.04 8.94
C VAL A 464 16.06 -8.78 8.27
N LEU A 465 16.38 -9.89 7.62
CA LEU A 465 15.41 -10.85 7.07
C LEU A 465 15.48 -12.16 7.86
N LYS A 466 14.33 -12.62 8.35
CA LYS A 466 14.17 -13.87 9.11
C LYS A 466 12.97 -14.68 8.65
N LYS A 467 13.02 -15.98 8.93
CA LYS A 467 11.89 -16.94 8.75
C LYS A 467 11.30 -16.87 7.34
N SER A 468 12.09 -17.14 6.30
CA SER A 468 11.61 -17.14 4.92
C SER A 468 11.13 -15.78 4.39
N SER A 469 11.81 -14.69 4.77
CA SER A 469 11.48 -13.35 4.26
C SER A 469 12.09 -13.10 2.88
N VAL A 470 11.32 -12.52 1.96
CA VAL A 470 11.73 -12.36 0.56
C VAL A 470 11.60 -10.90 0.12
N ILE A 471 12.66 -10.36 -0.46
CA ILE A 471 12.62 -9.12 -1.26
C ILE A 471 12.85 -9.54 -2.71
N HIS A 472 11.83 -9.35 -3.54
CA HIS A 472 11.84 -9.72 -4.94
C HIS A 472 11.55 -8.49 -5.79
N SER A 473 12.40 -8.22 -6.78
CA SER A 473 12.13 -7.24 -7.81
C SER A 473 12.28 -7.86 -9.19
N ASN A 474 11.34 -7.64 -10.11
CA ASN A 474 11.50 -8.03 -11.51
C ASN A 474 12.38 -7.04 -12.32
N ALA A 475 12.83 -5.97 -11.68
CA ALA A 475 13.65 -4.91 -12.28
C ALA A 475 14.99 -4.76 -11.54
N ASN A 476 15.65 -3.60 -11.66
CA ASN A 476 16.89 -3.32 -10.93
C ASN A 476 16.59 -2.91 -9.48
N LEU A 477 17.39 -3.41 -8.55
CA LEU A 477 17.27 -3.13 -7.13
C LEU A 477 18.61 -2.71 -6.54
N GLY A 478 18.63 -1.51 -5.98
CA GLY A 478 19.71 -1.02 -5.13
C GLY A 478 19.32 -1.14 -3.67
N VAL A 479 20.16 -1.78 -2.87
CA VAL A 479 20.02 -1.80 -1.41
C VAL A 479 21.25 -1.14 -0.80
N HIS A 480 21.01 -0.06 -0.07
CA HIS A 480 22.03 0.78 0.55
C HIS A 480 21.83 0.78 2.05
N GLY A 481 22.92 0.80 2.81
CA GLY A 481 22.81 1.02 4.24
C GLY A 481 24.16 1.21 4.87
N GLN A 482 24.24 1.93 6.00
CA GLN A 482 25.54 2.25 6.63
C GLN A 482 25.93 1.26 7.73
N GLY A 483 25.02 0.38 8.15
CA GLY A 483 25.24 -0.59 9.21
C GLY A 483 25.25 -2.04 8.71
N LEU A 484 24.34 -2.87 9.23
CA LEU A 484 24.33 -4.31 9.01
C LEU A 484 23.21 -4.75 8.06
N LEU A 485 23.52 -5.61 7.10
CA LEU A 485 22.55 -6.42 6.36
C LEU A 485 22.68 -7.88 6.83
N ASN A 486 21.61 -8.46 7.38
CA ASN A 486 21.65 -9.83 7.91
C ASN A 486 20.45 -10.65 7.42
N LEU A 487 20.73 -11.66 6.60
CA LEU A 487 19.78 -12.70 6.22
C LEU A 487 20.06 -13.92 7.10
N SER A 488 19.06 -14.40 7.84
CA SER A 488 19.28 -15.51 8.78
C SER A 488 18.18 -16.56 8.76
N GLY A 489 18.57 -17.78 8.38
CA GLY A 489 17.73 -18.97 8.30
C GLY A 489 17.27 -19.32 6.88
N PRO A 490 16.61 -20.48 6.72
CA PRO A 490 16.10 -20.94 5.43
C PRO A 490 15.10 -19.97 4.80
N GLY A 491 15.14 -19.93 3.47
CA GLY A 491 14.13 -19.26 2.64
C GLY A 491 14.25 -17.75 2.58
N ASN A 492 15.24 -17.14 3.25
CA ASN A 492 15.46 -15.71 3.10
C ASN A 492 16.15 -15.41 1.77
N LEU A 493 15.56 -14.50 0.99
CA LEU A 493 15.98 -14.23 -0.38
C LEU A 493 15.95 -12.73 -0.65
N ILE A 494 17.02 -12.21 -1.25
CA ILE A 494 16.98 -10.93 -1.96
C ILE A 494 17.34 -11.23 -3.41
N GLU A 495 16.41 -10.98 -4.31
CA GLU A 495 16.61 -11.17 -5.74
C GLU A 495 16.10 -10.01 -6.58
N ALA A 496 16.83 -9.73 -7.64
CA ALA A 496 16.49 -8.71 -8.62
C ALA A 496 17.13 -9.04 -9.98
N GLN A 497 16.68 -8.36 -11.03
CA GLN A 497 17.27 -8.54 -12.36
C GLN A 497 18.72 -8.02 -12.37
N ARG A 498 18.96 -6.96 -11.62
CA ARG A 498 20.28 -6.50 -11.19
C ARG A 498 20.20 -6.12 -9.73
N LEU A 499 21.09 -6.69 -8.93
CA LEU A 499 21.16 -6.42 -7.50
C LEU A 499 22.45 -5.67 -7.17
N VAL A 500 22.32 -4.47 -6.60
CA VAL A 500 23.48 -3.71 -6.09
C VAL A 500 23.32 -3.55 -4.59
N LEU A 501 24.28 -4.05 -3.83
CA LEU A 501 24.38 -3.84 -2.39
C LEU A 501 25.53 -2.88 -2.13
N SER A 502 25.32 -1.79 -1.39
CA SER A 502 26.43 -0.89 -1.10
C SER A 502 26.35 -0.14 0.23
N LEU A 503 27.53 0.37 0.63
CA LEU A 503 27.77 1.22 1.80
C LEU A 503 27.66 0.53 3.16
N PHE A 504 27.38 -0.78 3.19
CA PHE A 504 27.21 -1.53 4.44
C PHE A 504 28.52 -1.65 5.21
N TYR A 505 28.46 -1.50 6.53
CA TYR A 505 29.58 -1.90 7.39
C TYR A 505 29.78 -3.42 7.31
N SER A 506 28.70 -4.19 7.40
CA SER A 506 28.78 -5.65 7.30
C SER A 506 27.59 -6.26 6.58
N ILE A 507 27.86 -7.28 5.77
CA ILE A 507 26.85 -8.12 5.13
C ILE A 507 27.03 -9.55 5.63
N HIS A 508 25.97 -10.12 6.21
CA HIS A 508 25.91 -11.49 6.68
C HIS A 508 24.82 -12.27 5.94
N ILE A 509 25.24 -13.28 5.20
CA ILE A 509 24.36 -14.18 4.46
C ILE A 509 24.39 -15.52 5.17
N GLY A 510 23.45 -15.74 6.07
CA GLY A 510 23.37 -16.95 6.88
C GLY A 510 23.06 -18.21 6.07
N LEU A 511 23.19 -19.36 6.72
CA LEU A 511 22.86 -20.67 6.15
C LEU A 511 21.50 -20.67 5.43
N GLU A 512 21.47 -21.26 4.22
CA GLU A 512 20.27 -21.39 3.37
C GLU A 512 19.59 -20.06 2.97
N SER A 513 20.24 -18.91 3.22
CA SER A 513 19.84 -17.62 2.67
C SER A 513 20.49 -17.39 1.30
N VAL A 514 19.81 -16.61 0.44
CA VAL A 514 20.22 -16.44 -0.95
C VAL A 514 20.24 -14.96 -1.33
N LEU A 515 21.33 -14.54 -1.96
CA LEU A 515 21.40 -13.31 -2.76
C LEU A 515 21.50 -13.70 -4.23
N ARG A 516 20.63 -13.15 -5.08
CA ARG A 516 20.57 -13.53 -6.49
C ARG A 516 20.42 -12.34 -7.42
N GLY A 517 21.17 -12.37 -8.52
CA GLY A 517 20.88 -11.56 -9.70
C GLY A 517 21.61 -12.14 -10.92
N PRO A 518 20.93 -12.50 -12.03
CA PRO A 518 19.53 -12.16 -12.37
C PRO A 518 18.46 -13.13 -11.82
N LEU A 519 17.18 -12.87 -12.09
CA LEU A 519 16.06 -13.76 -11.74
C LEU A 519 16.19 -15.13 -12.43
N GLU A 520 15.73 -16.18 -11.75
CA GLU A 520 15.78 -17.57 -12.26
C GLU A 520 14.88 -17.81 -13.48
N ASN A 521 13.76 -17.09 -13.58
CA ASN A 521 12.78 -17.20 -14.67
C ASN A 521 12.57 -15.84 -15.38
N ALA A 522 13.64 -15.12 -15.71
CA ALA A 522 13.52 -13.84 -16.41
C ALA A 522 12.92 -14.04 -17.82
N THR A 523 11.66 -13.64 -18.00
CA THR A 523 10.90 -13.85 -19.24
C THR A 523 10.97 -12.69 -20.23
N THR A 524 11.59 -11.55 -19.89
CA THR A 524 11.59 -10.34 -20.73
C THR A 524 13.00 -9.85 -21.06
N ALA A 525 13.26 -9.64 -22.36
CA ALA A 525 14.56 -9.25 -22.92
C ALA A 525 14.94 -7.77 -22.67
N VAL A 526 14.06 -6.95 -22.08
CA VAL A 526 14.23 -5.49 -21.98
C VAL A 526 15.05 -5.08 -20.75
N VAL A 527 14.91 -5.81 -19.62
CA VAL A 527 15.59 -5.49 -18.34
C VAL A 527 16.72 -6.50 -18.04
N THR A 528 16.85 -7.56 -18.84
CA THR A 528 17.95 -8.51 -18.71
C THR A 528 19.31 -7.82 -18.90
N PRO A 529 20.30 -8.09 -18.04
CA PRO A 529 21.66 -7.64 -18.24
C PRO A 529 22.14 -8.05 -19.63
N LYS A 530 22.56 -7.07 -20.43
CA LYS A 530 23.20 -7.35 -21.72
C LYS A 530 24.57 -7.93 -21.42
N LEU A 531 24.61 -9.25 -21.30
CA LEU A 531 25.83 -10.02 -21.27
C LEU A 531 26.48 -9.84 -22.65
N HIS A 532 27.65 -9.21 -22.72
CA HIS A 532 28.36 -8.91 -23.97
C HIS A 532 28.94 -10.17 -24.63
N CYS A 533 28.07 -11.13 -24.95
CA CYS A 533 28.42 -12.49 -25.35
C CYS A 533 29.11 -12.59 -26.71
N GLU A 534 28.95 -11.58 -27.56
CA GLU A 534 29.55 -11.52 -28.89
C GLU A 534 30.93 -10.88 -28.91
N ASN A 535 31.34 -10.22 -27.81
CA ASN A 535 32.61 -9.50 -27.76
C ASN A 535 33.69 -10.32 -27.05
N GLN A 536 34.90 -10.32 -27.61
CA GLN A 536 36.08 -10.91 -26.96
C GLN A 536 36.68 -9.99 -25.91
N ASP A 537 36.34 -8.70 -25.96
CA ASP A 537 36.86 -7.72 -25.01
C ASP A 537 36.08 -7.75 -23.70
N CYS A 538 36.85 -7.72 -22.61
CA CYS A 538 36.34 -7.58 -21.27
C CYS A 538 35.50 -6.31 -21.10
N PRO A 539 34.34 -6.37 -20.42
CA PRO A 539 33.58 -5.17 -20.05
C PRO A 539 34.48 -4.13 -19.37
N ILE A 540 34.53 -2.91 -19.92
CA ILE A 540 35.41 -1.85 -19.42
C ILE A 540 35.10 -1.49 -17.96
N GLU A 541 33.88 -1.75 -17.51
CA GLU A 541 33.42 -1.52 -16.15
C GLU A 541 34.03 -2.50 -15.14
N LEU A 542 34.49 -3.68 -15.56
CA LEU A 542 35.29 -4.57 -14.70
C LEU A 542 36.70 -4.02 -14.46
N HIS A 543 37.24 -3.28 -15.42
CA HIS A 543 38.53 -2.59 -15.29
C HIS A 543 38.42 -1.29 -14.48
N HIS A 544 37.41 -0.48 -14.79
CA HIS A 544 37.18 0.83 -14.21
C HIS A 544 35.75 0.91 -13.67
N PRO A 545 35.44 0.18 -12.59
CA PRO A 545 34.10 0.22 -12.00
C PRO A 545 33.78 1.63 -11.51
N PRO A 546 32.52 2.07 -11.65
CA PRO A 546 32.08 3.37 -11.18
C PRO A 546 32.33 3.54 -9.68
N GLU A 547 32.92 4.67 -9.32
CA GLU A 547 33.30 5.03 -7.96
C GLU A 547 32.08 5.23 -7.05
N ASP A 548 30.96 5.64 -7.63
CA ASP A 548 29.73 6.06 -6.96
C ASP A 548 28.82 4.89 -6.57
N CYS A 549 29.04 3.69 -7.12
CA CYS A 549 28.33 2.46 -6.74
C CYS A 549 26.81 2.54 -6.75
N ASN A 550 26.29 3.44 -7.57
CA ASN A 550 24.87 3.55 -7.85
C ASN A 550 24.42 2.43 -8.77
N VAL A 551 23.13 2.11 -8.70
CA VAL A 551 22.50 1.21 -9.68
C VAL A 551 22.50 1.91 -11.03
N ASN A 552 23.25 1.36 -11.99
CA ASN A 552 23.27 1.86 -13.35
C ASN A 552 22.95 0.72 -14.33
N SER A 553 21.86 0.90 -15.07
CA SER A 553 21.33 -0.05 -16.05
C SER A 553 22.23 -0.23 -17.28
N SER A 554 23.28 0.59 -17.44
CA SER A 554 24.28 0.41 -18.49
C SER A 554 25.38 -0.57 -18.12
N LEU A 555 25.58 -0.89 -16.82
CA LEU A 555 26.69 -1.75 -16.37
C LEU A 555 26.41 -3.24 -16.68
N SER A 556 27.43 -4.07 -16.88
CA SER A 556 27.24 -5.51 -17.09
C SER A 556 27.00 -6.31 -15.81
N PHE A 557 27.06 -5.68 -14.63
CA PHE A 557 26.91 -6.37 -13.34
C PHE A 557 25.49 -6.88 -13.12
N THR A 558 25.37 -8.15 -12.78
CA THR A 558 24.09 -8.73 -12.35
C THR A 558 23.98 -8.74 -10.83
N LEU A 559 25.10 -8.87 -10.14
CA LEU A 559 25.21 -8.68 -8.70
C LEU A 559 26.49 -7.90 -8.37
N GLN A 560 26.36 -6.72 -7.76
CA GLN A 560 27.49 -5.91 -7.32
C GLN A 560 27.41 -5.68 -5.81
N ILE A 561 28.50 -5.96 -5.09
CA ILE A 561 28.67 -5.58 -3.69
C ILE A 561 29.77 -4.54 -3.63
N CYS A 562 29.44 -3.33 -3.17
CA CYS A 562 30.34 -2.20 -3.19
C CYS A 562 30.52 -1.49 -1.84
N ARG A 563 31.75 -1.10 -1.50
CA ARG A 563 32.08 -0.30 -0.30
C ARG A 563 31.54 -0.97 0.97
N VAL A 564 32.03 -2.18 1.21
CA VAL A 564 31.65 -3.01 2.37
C VAL A 564 32.90 -3.41 3.12
N GLU A 565 32.92 -3.23 4.44
CA GLU A 565 34.07 -3.66 5.25
C GLU A 565 34.12 -5.19 5.33
N ASP A 566 33.07 -5.82 5.89
CA ASP A 566 33.06 -7.26 6.14
C ASP A 566 31.89 -7.98 5.46
N ILE A 567 32.19 -8.97 4.61
CA ILE A 567 31.21 -9.84 3.95
C ILE A 567 31.41 -11.27 4.46
N THR A 568 30.39 -11.82 5.12
CA THR A 568 30.40 -13.21 5.60
C THR A 568 29.32 -14.02 4.86
N VAL A 569 29.75 -15.11 4.22
CA VAL A 569 28.91 -15.95 3.37
C VAL A 569 28.84 -17.36 3.96
N GLU A 570 27.69 -17.72 4.53
CA GLU A 570 27.31 -19.09 4.93
C GLU A 570 26.25 -19.70 4.01
N GLY A 571 25.48 -18.86 3.31
CA GLY A 571 24.47 -19.23 2.32
C GLY A 571 24.98 -19.15 0.87
N LEU A 572 24.12 -18.71 -0.06
CA LEU A 572 24.41 -18.67 -1.50
C LEU A 572 24.39 -17.24 -2.06
N ILE A 573 25.47 -16.84 -2.73
CA ILE A 573 25.49 -15.71 -3.66
C ILE A 573 25.50 -16.28 -5.08
N LYS A 574 24.53 -15.92 -5.91
CA LYS A 574 24.40 -16.45 -7.27
C LYS A 574 24.19 -15.33 -8.30
N GLY A 575 25.01 -15.31 -9.36
CA GLY A 575 24.81 -14.37 -10.46
C GLY A 575 25.72 -14.58 -11.67
N SER A 576 25.35 -14.00 -12.80
CA SER A 576 26.14 -14.06 -14.05
C SER A 576 27.43 -13.26 -13.98
N VAL A 577 27.38 -12.05 -13.42
CA VAL A 577 28.55 -11.21 -13.18
C VAL A 577 28.48 -10.73 -11.73
N VAL A 578 29.19 -11.43 -10.85
CA VAL A 578 29.30 -11.13 -9.43
C VAL A 578 30.56 -10.31 -9.21
N HIS A 579 30.40 -9.04 -8.86
CA HIS A 579 31.50 -8.10 -8.70
C HIS A 579 31.61 -7.54 -7.28
N PHE A 580 32.80 -7.64 -6.69
CA PHE A 580 33.14 -7.07 -5.39
C PHE A 580 34.01 -5.82 -5.57
N HIS A 581 33.46 -4.64 -5.30
CA HIS A 581 34.17 -3.38 -5.43
C HIS A 581 34.46 -2.76 -4.07
N ARG A 582 35.73 -2.46 -3.75
CA ARG A 582 36.11 -1.87 -2.45
C ARG A 582 35.54 -2.65 -1.25
N ALA A 583 35.59 -3.98 -1.35
CA ALA A 583 35.35 -4.86 -0.22
C ALA A 583 36.66 -5.10 0.53
N ARG A 584 36.67 -4.96 1.84
CA ARG A 584 37.90 -5.16 2.63
C ARG A 584 38.12 -6.65 2.92
N THR A 585 37.14 -7.32 3.49
CA THR A 585 37.24 -8.74 3.84
C THR A 585 36.03 -9.52 3.34
N ILE A 586 36.30 -10.63 2.64
CA ILE A 586 35.29 -11.62 2.24
C ILE A 586 35.63 -12.93 2.93
N SER A 587 34.73 -13.40 3.80
CA SER A 587 34.84 -14.70 4.48
C SER A 587 33.75 -15.62 3.98
N VAL A 588 34.14 -16.65 3.22
CA VAL A 588 33.24 -17.72 2.80
C VAL A 588 33.41 -18.87 3.79
N GLN A 589 32.35 -19.21 4.51
CA GLN A 589 32.35 -20.33 5.45
C GLN A 589 32.23 -21.65 4.71
N SER A 590 32.47 -22.78 5.39
CA SER A 590 32.41 -24.11 4.76
C SER A 590 31.06 -24.47 4.11
N SER A 591 29.98 -23.82 4.54
CA SER A 591 28.64 -23.97 3.94
C SER A 591 28.33 -22.94 2.86
N GLY A 592 29.12 -21.86 2.78
CA GLY A 592 28.92 -20.73 1.90
C GLY A 592 29.32 -21.03 0.46
N ILE A 593 28.56 -20.50 -0.49
CA ILE A 593 28.79 -20.68 -1.93
C ILE A 593 28.64 -19.34 -2.65
N ILE A 594 29.64 -18.98 -3.44
CA ILE A 594 29.54 -17.92 -4.46
C ILE A 594 29.60 -18.62 -5.82
N SER A 595 28.50 -18.58 -6.59
CA SER A 595 28.37 -19.32 -7.84
C SER A 595 27.98 -18.41 -9.00
N ALA A 596 28.72 -18.55 -10.10
CA ALA A 596 28.34 -18.06 -11.42
C ALA A 596 28.18 -19.23 -12.41
N SER A 597 27.99 -20.44 -11.90
CA SER A 597 27.99 -21.67 -12.70
C SER A 597 26.75 -21.73 -13.61
N GLY A 598 26.95 -21.95 -14.92
CA GLY A 598 25.87 -22.03 -15.89
C GLY A 598 25.11 -20.71 -16.10
N MET A 599 25.73 -19.57 -15.78
CA MET A 599 25.14 -18.24 -15.87
C MET A 599 25.87 -17.32 -16.86
N GLY A 600 26.74 -17.90 -17.69
CA GLY A 600 27.39 -17.23 -18.81
C GLY A 600 26.47 -17.13 -20.03
N CYS A 601 27.06 -17.15 -21.21
CA CYS A 601 26.33 -17.03 -22.45
C CYS A 601 25.81 -18.41 -22.90
N THR A 602 24.55 -18.48 -23.36
CA THR A 602 23.98 -19.65 -24.06
C THR A 602 24.65 -19.86 -25.41
N GLY A 603 24.83 -18.77 -26.16
CA GLY A 603 25.74 -18.67 -27.30
C GLY A 603 27.10 -18.05 -26.91
N GLY A 604 27.70 -17.32 -27.85
CA GLY A 604 28.86 -16.47 -27.63
C GLY A 604 30.07 -16.78 -28.49
N VAL A 605 31.16 -16.05 -28.27
CA VAL A 605 32.39 -16.09 -29.08
C VAL A 605 32.91 -17.51 -29.34
N GLY A 606 32.94 -18.35 -28.30
CA GLY A 606 33.35 -19.76 -28.40
C GLY A 606 32.15 -20.70 -28.31
N GLY A 607 30.98 -20.28 -28.79
CA GLY A 607 29.78 -21.12 -28.79
C GLY A 607 30.01 -22.43 -29.56
N GLY A 608 29.46 -23.52 -29.03
CA GLY A 608 29.37 -24.77 -29.78
C GLY A 608 28.52 -24.61 -31.05
N HIS A 609 28.66 -25.57 -31.96
CA HIS A 609 27.85 -25.66 -33.18
C HIS A 609 26.96 -26.89 -33.13
N VAL A 610 25.77 -26.77 -33.74
CA VAL A 610 24.80 -27.86 -33.88
C VAL A 610 24.58 -28.14 -35.36
N LEU A 611 24.81 -29.38 -35.79
CA LEU A 611 24.53 -29.83 -37.16
C LEU A 611 23.80 -31.18 -37.11
N SER A 612 22.60 -31.26 -37.70
CA SER A 612 21.85 -32.50 -37.88
C SER A 612 21.72 -33.37 -36.59
N ASN A 613 21.35 -32.73 -35.47
CA ASN A 613 21.23 -33.32 -34.13
C ASN A 613 22.55 -33.71 -33.44
N VAL A 614 23.69 -33.22 -33.93
CA VAL A 614 25.00 -33.37 -33.26
C VAL A 614 25.43 -32.01 -32.71
N GLY A 615 25.53 -31.92 -31.38
CA GLY A 615 26.05 -30.75 -30.68
C GLY A 615 27.53 -30.90 -30.35
N SER A 616 28.26 -29.79 -30.37
CA SER A 616 29.64 -29.69 -29.92
C SER A 616 29.75 -28.81 -28.67
N GLY A 617 30.84 -28.93 -27.93
CA GLY A 617 31.03 -28.17 -26.69
C GLY A 617 31.41 -26.71 -26.94
N GLY A 618 31.02 -25.82 -26.02
CA GLY A 618 31.53 -24.45 -25.97
C GLY A 618 33.01 -24.40 -25.53
N GLY A 619 33.74 -23.40 -26.03
CA GLY A 619 35.11 -23.08 -25.65
C GLY A 619 35.18 -21.84 -24.75
N HIS A 620 36.20 -21.78 -23.89
CA HIS A 620 36.62 -20.61 -23.08
C HIS A 620 37.92 -20.99 -22.36
N GLY A 621 39.02 -20.25 -22.56
CA GLY A 621 40.38 -20.63 -22.11
C GLY A 621 40.97 -21.90 -22.76
N GLY A 622 40.13 -22.82 -23.21
CA GLY A 622 40.45 -23.97 -24.05
C GLY A 622 39.42 -24.19 -25.16
N LYS A 623 39.76 -25.02 -26.17
CA LYS A 623 38.86 -25.38 -27.27
C LYS A 623 37.76 -26.34 -26.76
N GLY A 624 36.52 -26.11 -27.16
CA GLY A 624 35.39 -26.98 -26.88
C GLY A 624 35.55 -28.37 -27.51
N GLY A 625 34.93 -29.38 -26.91
CA GLY A 625 34.97 -30.75 -27.40
C GLY A 625 34.20 -30.95 -28.72
N LEU A 626 34.76 -31.76 -29.62
CA LEU A 626 34.13 -32.14 -30.88
C LEU A 626 33.01 -33.18 -30.64
N GLY A 627 31.84 -32.95 -31.22
CA GLY A 627 30.71 -33.88 -31.17
C GLY A 627 30.64 -34.72 -32.44
N CYS A 628 30.56 -36.05 -32.34
CA CYS A 628 30.38 -36.93 -33.49
C CYS A 628 29.17 -37.86 -33.28
N TYR A 629 28.34 -37.97 -34.31
CA TYR A 629 27.29 -38.98 -34.37
C TYR A 629 27.14 -39.50 -35.81
N ASN A 630 27.08 -40.82 -35.95
CA ASN A 630 26.86 -41.50 -37.24
C ASN A 630 27.76 -41.04 -38.40
N GLY A 631 29.04 -40.76 -38.11
CA GLY A 631 30.03 -40.31 -39.10
C GLY A 631 30.01 -38.81 -39.44
N SER A 632 29.03 -38.05 -38.93
CA SER A 632 29.01 -36.59 -38.98
C SER A 632 29.64 -36.03 -37.70
N CYS A 633 30.65 -35.17 -37.83
CA CYS A 633 31.35 -34.55 -36.72
C CYS A 633 31.29 -33.03 -36.81
N VAL A 634 31.13 -32.38 -35.66
CA VAL A 634 31.05 -30.93 -35.53
C VAL A 634 32.17 -30.45 -34.61
N GLU A 635 32.98 -29.50 -35.08
CA GLU A 635 34.03 -28.90 -34.26
C GLU A 635 33.45 -28.11 -33.10
N GLY A 636 34.07 -28.24 -31.92
CA GLY A 636 33.72 -27.43 -30.75
C GLY A 636 34.24 -26.00 -30.86
N GLY A 637 33.68 -25.15 -30.00
CA GLY A 637 33.95 -23.72 -29.98
C GLY A 637 35.42 -23.37 -29.77
N ILE A 638 35.84 -22.21 -30.29
CA ILE A 638 37.22 -21.73 -30.20
C ILE A 638 37.65 -21.41 -28.76
N SER A 639 38.96 -21.42 -28.49
CA SER A 639 39.51 -20.86 -27.26
C SER A 639 39.62 -19.34 -27.37
N TYR A 640 39.23 -18.62 -26.33
CA TYR A 640 39.38 -17.17 -26.19
C TYR A 640 39.54 -16.81 -24.71
N GLY A 641 39.79 -15.53 -24.45
CA GLY A 641 39.94 -14.96 -23.12
C GLY A 641 41.40 -14.72 -22.72
N ASN A 642 41.60 -13.94 -21.65
CA ASN A 642 42.93 -13.57 -21.18
C ASN A 642 43.34 -14.34 -19.91
N ALA A 643 44.48 -15.04 -19.97
CA ALA A 643 44.99 -15.83 -18.84
C ALA A 643 45.37 -14.98 -17.60
N ASN A 644 45.76 -13.72 -17.79
CA ASN A 644 46.14 -12.83 -16.69
C ASN A 644 44.93 -12.08 -16.11
N LEU A 645 43.83 -12.00 -16.86
CA LEU A 645 42.61 -11.34 -16.44
C LEU A 645 41.39 -12.02 -17.09
N PRO A 646 40.93 -13.15 -16.53
CA PRO A 646 39.77 -13.87 -17.06
C PRO A 646 38.50 -13.10 -16.68
N CYS A 647 37.99 -12.30 -17.61
CA CYS A 647 36.82 -11.45 -17.38
C CYS A 647 35.83 -11.46 -18.55
N GLU A 648 35.98 -12.45 -19.43
CA GLU A 648 35.02 -12.82 -20.44
C GLU A 648 34.04 -13.85 -19.87
N LEU A 649 32.79 -13.82 -20.34
CA LEU A 649 31.78 -14.82 -19.97
C LEU A 649 32.04 -16.10 -20.76
N GLY A 650 31.89 -17.27 -20.13
CA GLY A 650 31.99 -18.55 -20.81
C GLY A 650 30.86 -18.77 -21.81
N SER A 651 31.18 -19.44 -22.92
CA SER A 651 30.21 -19.77 -23.97
C SER A 651 29.55 -21.13 -23.76
N GLY A 652 28.30 -21.23 -24.20
CA GLY A 652 27.49 -22.42 -24.13
C GLY A 652 27.62 -23.36 -25.33
N SER A 653 26.72 -24.34 -25.38
CA SER A 653 26.75 -25.46 -26.35
C SER A 653 26.23 -25.13 -27.76
N GLY A 654 25.73 -23.91 -28.00
CA GLY A 654 25.35 -23.44 -29.35
C GLY A 654 23.95 -22.81 -29.45
N ASP A 655 23.53 -22.59 -30.70
CA ASP A 655 22.40 -21.77 -31.19
C ASP A 655 21.27 -21.47 -30.17
N GLU A 656 21.07 -20.18 -29.87
CA GLU A 656 20.08 -19.67 -28.91
C GLU A 656 18.63 -20.05 -29.26
N SER A 657 18.38 -20.47 -30.50
CA SER A 657 17.07 -20.87 -31.00
C SER A 657 16.61 -22.28 -30.58
N LEU A 658 17.49 -23.10 -29.98
CA LEU A 658 17.18 -24.45 -29.51
C LEU A 658 16.92 -24.48 -28.00
N ALA A 659 15.80 -25.10 -27.59
CA ALA A 659 15.37 -25.21 -26.20
C ALA A 659 16.33 -26.01 -25.29
N ASP A 660 17.22 -26.82 -25.87
CA ASP A 660 18.21 -27.65 -25.16
C ASP A 660 19.61 -27.00 -25.07
N SER A 661 19.74 -25.70 -25.35
CA SER A 661 21.01 -24.97 -25.24
C SER A 661 21.37 -24.72 -23.77
N THR A 662 22.63 -24.98 -23.40
CA THR A 662 23.14 -24.75 -22.05
C THR A 662 24.08 -23.56 -22.03
N ALA A 663 24.01 -22.73 -20.99
CA ALA A 663 24.88 -21.58 -20.82
C ALA A 663 26.26 -21.95 -20.26
N GLY A 664 27.28 -21.19 -20.65
CA GLY A 664 28.63 -21.28 -20.09
C GLY A 664 28.71 -20.75 -18.64
N GLY A 665 29.95 -20.59 -18.13
CA GLY A 665 30.18 -20.00 -16.81
C GLY A 665 30.11 -18.47 -16.82
N GLY A 666 29.66 -17.87 -15.72
CA GLY A 666 29.70 -16.44 -15.50
C GLY A 666 31.04 -15.97 -14.88
N ILE A 667 31.09 -14.70 -14.48
CA ILE A 667 32.28 -14.03 -13.93
C ILE A 667 32.09 -13.81 -12.43
N ILE A 668 33.12 -14.13 -11.64
CA ILE A 668 33.26 -13.71 -10.26
C ILE A 668 34.57 -12.92 -10.18
N GLY A 669 34.48 -11.63 -9.87
CA GLY A 669 35.64 -10.74 -9.94
C GLY A 669 35.63 -9.63 -8.89
N GLY A 670 36.80 -9.07 -8.63
CA GLY A 670 36.97 -7.88 -7.81
C GLY A 670 37.68 -6.77 -8.59
N SER A 671 37.68 -5.56 -8.03
CA SER A 671 38.33 -4.40 -8.67
C SER A 671 39.84 -4.59 -8.82
N ILE A 672 40.36 -4.33 -10.02
CA ILE A 672 41.81 -4.32 -10.30
C ILE A 672 42.48 -3.09 -9.65
N VAL A 673 41.75 -1.98 -9.53
CA VAL A 673 42.24 -0.71 -8.97
C VAL A 673 42.25 -0.74 -7.44
N HIS A 674 41.26 -1.37 -6.82
CA HIS A 674 41.15 -1.50 -5.37
C HIS A 674 41.23 -2.97 -4.99
N HIS A 675 42.44 -3.43 -4.66
CA HIS A 675 42.67 -4.81 -4.27
C HIS A 675 41.85 -5.18 -3.02
N LEU A 676 41.24 -6.36 -3.08
CA LEU A 676 40.72 -7.05 -1.89
C LEU A 676 41.84 -7.22 -0.87
N VAL A 677 41.57 -6.87 0.39
CA VAL A 677 42.58 -6.98 1.44
C VAL A 677 42.71 -8.43 1.90
N THR A 678 41.60 -9.16 2.04
CA THR A 678 41.63 -10.57 2.47
C THR A 678 40.42 -11.34 1.96
N ILE A 679 40.66 -12.55 1.43
CA ILE A 679 39.63 -13.56 1.18
C ILE A 679 39.95 -14.76 2.08
N LEU A 680 39.00 -15.16 2.92
CA LEU A 680 39.07 -16.36 3.77
C LEU A 680 38.09 -17.39 3.18
N LEU A 681 38.60 -18.61 2.93
CA LEU A 681 37.85 -19.75 2.39
C LEU A 681 37.84 -20.90 3.40
#